data_AF-A0AAY4B0W0-F1
#
_entry.id   AF-A0AAY4B0W0-F1
#
_cell.length_a   1.000
_cell.length_b   1.000
_cell.length_c   1.000
_cell.angle_alpha   90.00
_cell.angle_beta   90.00
_cell.angle_gamma   90.00
#
_symmetry.space_group_name_H-M   'P 1'
#
loop_
_entity.id
_entity.type
_entity.pdbx_description
1 polymer ?
#
loop_
_entity_poly.entity_id
_entity_poly.type
_entity_poly.pdbx_seq_one_letter_code
_entity_poly.pdbx_strand_id
1 'polypeptide(L)'
;MSVAGLSELSWDAGFAIPVANSENKLLEDEITRKQREKSRKDNRVAGYSERVHALTEHLRNVRQEVTHAQVLDKAREKQTDSETHCTALDERERGRLHQGVVQMKKELQALMEKKTSQEDQTFKSAQKLDTLKCQMKWDQQTLDAWLDESARRDEDTMAIIKYAQQEESRIRDLTLAVEKKSLQCSQKKKVLDNHLTETMAAQVALDKTVENMRQARMERQDLISQWESPVLEMRKRDQEIEQCTQLLAQVNQEKREKTDHINEKKDFLESEVQNNKEFETKITKAERLSSRLRQQLQAQERNRGRLQDELESLKGVVGRAALDVDAARSQMSSMKKDAQDKSTKVEEVRVQNAALEGKLEALMQTGVSKEERAQQMELLLMDKERRVKDLDVALQRQREALFRKTQQLQVLRQQEKDMSGQLSASRVVLTNLTSRLRALDLKALKQEEIIYNQDFQIQLLERKRSRLQGETNAGEKKVLETRVSELSSAVDDKRRTLSSNHSLLRKLQDGVRHVMRKMERTGAQKQDLTTKSKELNLYIDASQKELKTMRQRNQDTMVDGRLLKLEVQHLRDLLYARADGVLSLETQRLQLQTKMKEKHVEVRLHCDLLTKQSKITEQECQALRAEVQERMAKVDKMGKRYESLILTGPDLEEERSQAYYVIKAAQEKEELQQNGDELERKMRKAELEMRALENTLHVVNSRNTSYRQSFSQVTESSEEFQQMLWLEKQKEVMEEKVRLKRRHLRDLQDDVQGMTSTLSVLELDEVELRGREETMQSSVLAINKELFTQREKLQRVKTQSSKITKETKQEMFQERDLQLWELKEIHRTINSKLLEAMEQNPVLTNTLQVYFAQANLPLPTPGSTLSSRRTSKASSARSSVSPRTVDLGMGLSVTSPPRVMHPPSSSSSSRSSRSSQAKSP
;
A
#
# COMPACT_ATOMS: atom_id res chain seq x y z
N MET A 1 26.38 -52.33 48.62
CA MET A 1 26.67 -53.30 49.71
C MET A 1 26.41 -52.62 51.04
N SER A 2 26.49 -53.36 52.14
CA SER A 2 26.38 -52.86 53.52
C SER A 2 27.46 -51.83 53.86
N VAL A 3 27.19 -51.05 54.90
CA VAL A 3 28.07 -50.00 55.42
C VAL A 3 29.19 -50.63 56.25
N ALA A 4 30.29 -50.99 55.58
CA ALA A 4 31.61 -51.12 56.19
C ALA A 4 32.36 -49.79 56.02
N GLY A 5 31.83 -48.73 56.63
CA GLY A 5 32.31 -47.37 56.43
C GLY A 5 31.54 -46.33 57.24
N LEU A 6 31.91 -45.06 57.08
CA LEU A 6 31.42 -43.93 57.89
C LEU A 6 31.75 -44.03 59.40
N SER A 7 32.56 -45.00 59.80
CA SER A 7 33.44 -44.95 60.97
C SER A 7 34.86 -45.41 60.55
N GLU A 8 35.95 -44.94 61.15
CA GLU A 8 36.07 -43.84 62.12
C GLU A 8 36.51 -42.54 61.43
N LEU A 9 35.60 -41.56 61.32
CA LEU A 9 35.91 -40.20 60.86
C LEU A 9 36.42 -39.35 62.04
N SER A 10 37.33 -38.41 61.78
CA SER A 10 37.87 -37.46 62.76
C SER A 10 37.29 -36.05 62.65
N TRP A 11 36.03 -35.91 62.23
CA TRP A 11 35.40 -34.61 61.91
C TRP A 11 34.00 -34.50 62.54
N ASP A 12 33.94 -33.85 63.71
CA ASP A 12 32.72 -33.56 64.46
C ASP A 12 32.32 -32.06 64.37
N ALA A 13 31.07 -31.73 64.68
CA ALA A 13 30.43 -30.52 64.14
C ALA A 13 30.36 -29.27 65.05
N GLY A 14 31.49 -28.54 65.15
CA GLY A 14 31.51 -27.07 65.32
C GLY A 14 31.37 -26.48 66.74
N PHE A 15 31.60 -25.18 66.94
CA PHE A 15 32.40 -24.26 66.10
C PHE A 15 33.24 -23.25 66.93
N ALA A 16 33.59 -23.61 68.16
CA ALA A 16 34.80 -23.11 68.80
C ALA A 16 35.75 -24.29 68.91
N ILE A 17 36.78 -24.34 68.07
CA ILE A 17 37.81 -25.40 68.13
C ILE A 17 38.46 -25.30 69.52
N PRO A 18 38.49 -26.35 70.35
CA PRO A 18 39.38 -26.41 71.49
C PRO A 18 40.78 -26.70 70.95
N VAL A 19 41.45 -25.69 70.39
CA VAL A 19 42.89 -25.78 70.14
C VAL A 19 43.53 -25.95 71.52
N ALA A 20 44.24 -27.06 71.72
CA ALA A 20 44.75 -27.48 73.03
C ALA A 20 45.90 -26.60 73.59
N ASN A 21 46.07 -25.38 73.05
CA ASN A 21 47.17 -24.46 73.28
C ASN A 21 46.66 -23.09 73.76
N SER A 22 47.54 -22.34 74.43
CA SER A 22 47.32 -20.96 74.88
C SER A 22 46.89 -19.97 73.79
N GLU A 23 47.23 -20.28 72.53
CA GLU A 23 46.80 -19.60 71.30
C GLU A 23 45.31 -19.26 71.32
N ASN A 24 44.48 -20.20 71.79
CA ASN A 24 43.03 -20.07 71.79
C ASN A 24 42.50 -18.97 72.72
N LYS A 25 43.26 -18.58 73.76
CA LYS A 25 42.85 -17.54 74.71
C LYS A 25 43.27 -16.14 74.24
N LEU A 26 44.34 -16.04 73.46
CA LEU A 26 44.71 -14.82 72.74
C LEU A 26 43.65 -14.44 71.69
N LEU A 27 42.93 -15.42 71.12
CA LEU A 27 41.79 -15.18 70.23
C LEU A 27 40.61 -14.48 70.93
N GLU A 28 40.50 -14.57 72.26
CA GLU A 28 39.39 -14.00 73.02
C GLU A 28 39.65 -12.52 73.39
N ASP A 29 40.87 -12.19 73.83
CA ASP A 29 41.33 -10.79 73.92
C ASP A 29 41.40 -10.12 72.54
N GLU A 30 41.71 -10.88 71.48
CA GLU A 30 41.51 -10.40 70.11
C GLU A 30 40.06 -9.96 69.87
N ILE A 31 39.02 -10.70 70.27
CA ILE A 31 37.62 -10.33 70.02
C ILE A 31 37.28 -8.96 70.61
N THR A 32 37.68 -8.65 71.85
CA THR A 32 37.41 -7.34 72.47
C THR A 32 38.18 -6.20 71.77
N ARG A 33 39.42 -6.47 71.33
CA ARG A 33 40.17 -5.57 70.45
C ARG A 33 39.43 -5.36 69.13
N LYS A 34 38.88 -6.41 68.52
CA LYS A 34 38.16 -6.36 67.24
C LYS A 34 36.82 -5.64 67.38
N GLN A 35 36.20 -5.59 68.56
CA GLN A 35 35.02 -4.75 68.84
C GLN A 35 35.36 -3.25 68.90
N ARG A 36 36.48 -2.85 69.50
CA ARG A 36 36.96 -1.45 69.40
C ARG A 36 37.36 -1.11 67.97
N GLU A 37 38.01 -2.02 67.26
CA GLU A 37 38.23 -1.88 65.82
C GLU A 37 36.91 -1.80 65.03
N LYS A 38 35.87 -2.55 65.42
CA LYS A 38 34.54 -2.53 64.78
C LYS A 38 34.00 -1.10 64.78
N SER A 39 33.89 -0.44 65.93
CA SER A 39 33.43 0.97 65.99
C SER A 39 34.23 1.94 65.11
N ARG A 40 35.56 1.76 65.01
CA ARG A 40 36.42 2.56 64.11
C ARG A 40 36.23 2.19 62.63
N LYS A 41 35.92 0.93 62.33
CA LYS A 41 35.55 0.45 61.00
C LYS A 41 34.13 0.91 60.63
N ASP A 42 33.20 0.98 61.58
CA ASP A 42 31.82 1.45 61.38
C ASP A 42 31.79 2.94 61.00
N ASN A 43 32.55 3.79 61.72
CA ASN A 43 32.71 5.20 61.32
C ASN A 43 33.41 5.36 59.95
N ARG A 44 34.37 4.48 59.62
CA ARG A 44 34.96 4.43 58.27
C ARG A 44 33.95 3.94 57.23
N VAL A 45 33.09 2.98 57.57
CA VAL A 45 32.01 2.46 56.72
C VAL A 45 30.94 3.52 56.50
N ALA A 46 30.65 4.40 57.46
CA ALA A 46 29.78 5.56 57.26
C ALA A 46 30.36 6.52 56.22
N GLY A 47 31.60 6.99 56.41
CA GLY A 47 32.28 7.85 55.42
C GLY A 47 32.53 7.17 54.07
N TYR A 48 32.75 5.85 54.05
CA TYR A 48 32.77 5.07 52.81
C TYR A 48 31.37 4.92 52.20
N SER A 49 30.30 4.87 52.99
CA SER A 49 28.91 4.81 52.50
C SER A 49 28.49 6.12 51.85
N GLU A 50 28.83 7.27 52.47
CA GLU A 50 28.66 8.60 51.87
C GLU A 50 29.46 8.73 50.57
N ARG A 51 30.75 8.33 50.59
CA ARG A 51 31.59 8.33 49.38
C ARG A 51 31.07 7.37 48.32
N VAL A 52 30.57 6.19 48.70
CA VAL A 52 29.94 5.22 47.78
C VAL A 52 28.63 5.79 47.24
N HIS A 53 27.84 6.51 48.04
CA HIS A 53 26.60 7.16 47.59
C HIS A 53 26.91 8.24 46.54
N ALA A 54 27.86 9.14 46.82
CA ALA A 54 28.32 10.14 45.85
C ALA A 54 28.93 9.50 44.58
N LEU A 55 29.70 8.42 44.72
CA LEU A 55 30.21 7.64 43.58
C LEU A 55 29.11 6.87 42.85
N THR A 56 28.00 6.52 43.50
CA THR A 56 26.84 5.82 42.90
C THR A 56 25.94 6.80 42.15
N GLU A 57 25.75 8.01 42.67
CA GLU A 57 25.16 9.16 41.97
C GLU A 57 25.99 9.50 40.72
N HIS A 58 27.32 9.66 40.88
CA HIS A 58 28.22 9.90 39.75
C HIS A 58 28.21 8.73 38.75
N LEU A 59 28.21 7.47 39.21
CA LEU A 59 28.11 6.30 38.36
C LEU A 59 26.74 6.18 37.67
N ARG A 60 25.65 6.64 38.28
CA ARG A 60 24.34 6.76 37.61
C ARG A 60 24.44 7.76 36.46
N ASN A 61 25.00 8.94 36.72
CA ASN A 61 25.13 9.99 35.71
C ASN A 61 26.07 9.53 34.57
N VAL A 62 27.22 8.92 34.88
CA VAL A 62 28.11 8.29 33.89
C VAL A 62 27.41 7.16 33.12
N ARG A 63 26.57 6.35 33.76
CA ARG A 63 25.75 5.34 33.07
C ARG A 63 24.71 5.97 32.15
N GLN A 64 24.12 7.10 32.53
CA GLN A 64 23.20 7.86 31.67
C GLN A 64 23.94 8.40 30.43
N GLU A 65 25.10 9.03 30.61
CA GLU A 65 25.95 9.46 29.48
C GLU A 65 26.43 8.29 28.61
N VAL A 66 26.78 7.14 29.21
CA VAL A 66 27.09 5.92 28.45
C VAL A 66 25.88 5.40 27.69
N THR A 67 24.66 5.47 28.23
CA THR A 67 23.45 5.11 27.46
C THR A 67 23.11 6.14 26.37
N HIS A 68 23.37 7.43 26.58
CA HIS A 68 23.23 8.45 25.54
C HIS A 68 24.24 8.22 24.41
N ALA A 69 25.51 7.97 24.75
CA ALA A 69 26.56 7.59 23.80
C ALA A 69 26.18 6.31 23.04
N GLN A 70 25.78 5.23 23.72
CA GLN A 70 25.33 3.99 23.08
C GLN A 70 24.11 4.17 22.16
N VAL A 71 23.22 5.12 22.42
CA VAL A 71 22.10 5.46 21.52
C VAL A 71 22.59 6.23 20.30
N LEU A 72 23.54 7.16 20.47
CA LEU A 72 24.18 7.88 19.36
C LEU A 72 25.05 6.96 18.49
N ASP A 73 25.80 6.06 19.11
CA ASP A 73 26.61 5.05 18.42
C ASP A 73 25.71 4.08 17.66
N LYS A 74 24.62 3.56 18.27
CA LYS A 74 23.62 2.75 17.54
C LYS A 74 22.86 3.50 16.44
N ALA A 75 22.75 4.82 16.53
CA ALA A 75 22.22 5.64 15.45
C ALA A 75 23.25 5.77 14.31
N ARG A 76 24.54 5.90 14.64
CA ARG A 76 25.65 5.90 13.67
C ARG A 76 25.87 4.55 13.01
N GLU A 77 25.81 3.44 13.76
CA GLU A 77 25.84 2.07 13.24
C GLU A 77 24.76 1.91 12.16
N LYS A 78 23.50 2.23 12.49
CA LYS A 78 22.39 2.20 11.52
C LYS A 78 22.57 3.14 10.34
N GLN A 79 23.20 4.30 10.54
CA GLN A 79 23.54 5.19 9.43
C GLN A 79 24.59 4.52 8.52
N THR A 80 25.68 3.95 9.08
CA THR A 80 26.69 3.23 8.31
C THR A 80 26.15 1.95 7.66
N ASP A 81 25.19 1.26 8.28
CA ASP A 81 24.47 0.14 7.66
C ASP A 81 23.66 0.60 6.45
N SER A 82 23.01 1.77 6.55
CA SER A 82 22.28 2.36 5.41
C SER A 82 23.21 2.85 4.30
N GLU A 83 24.36 3.44 4.64
CA GLU A 83 25.37 3.91 3.68
C GLU A 83 26.10 2.74 3.00
N THR A 84 26.44 1.67 3.74
CA THR A 84 27.01 0.44 3.17
C THR A 84 25.99 -0.32 2.32
N HIS A 85 24.70 -0.33 2.70
CA HIS A 85 23.65 -0.88 1.84
C HIS A 85 23.45 -0.06 0.56
N CYS A 86 23.41 1.27 0.64
CA CYS A 86 23.32 2.15 -0.53
C CYS A 86 24.52 1.98 -1.46
N THR A 87 25.75 2.03 -0.94
CA THR A 87 26.95 1.80 -1.75
C THR A 87 26.98 0.38 -2.34
N ALA A 88 26.53 -0.66 -1.62
CA ALA A 88 26.40 -1.99 -2.19
C ALA A 88 25.35 -2.10 -3.31
N LEU A 89 24.28 -1.30 -3.28
CA LEU A 89 23.33 -1.16 -4.40
C LEU A 89 23.98 -0.43 -5.59
N ASP A 90 24.67 0.68 -5.35
CA ASP A 90 25.40 1.42 -6.38
C ASP A 90 26.51 0.57 -7.03
N GLU A 91 27.21 -0.26 -6.26
CA GLU A 91 28.20 -1.20 -6.78
C GLU A 91 27.56 -2.32 -7.62
N ARG A 92 26.39 -2.83 -7.22
CA ARG A 92 25.63 -3.82 -8.01
C ARG A 92 25.12 -3.22 -9.31
N GLU A 93 24.59 -2.01 -9.29
CA GLU A 93 24.13 -1.28 -10.48
C GLU A 93 25.29 -0.90 -11.39
N ARG A 94 26.40 -0.38 -10.84
CA ARG A 94 27.66 -0.16 -11.57
C ARG A 94 28.18 -1.47 -12.21
N GLY A 95 28.07 -2.60 -11.50
CA GLY A 95 28.41 -3.93 -12.01
C GLY A 95 27.50 -4.38 -13.16
N ARG A 96 26.18 -4.23 -13.01
CA ARG A 96 25.16 -4.52 -14.03
C ARG A 96 25.38 -3.68 -15.30
N LEU A 97 25.59 -2.38 -15.13
CA LEU A 97 25.90 -1.45 -16.21
C LEU A 97 27.25 -1.77 -16.87
N HIS A 98 28.28 -2.14 -16.10
CA HIS A 98 29.57 -2.57 -16.65
C HIS A 98 29.44 -3.85 -17.48
N GLN A 99 28.67 -4.85 -17.01
CA GLN A 99 28.39 -6.06 -17.77
C GLN A 99 27.66 -5.74 -19.08
N GLY A 100 26.66 -4.85 -19.05
CA GLY A 100 25.98 -4.35 -20.25
C GLY A 100 26.95 -3.66 -21.21
N VAL A 101 27.83 -2.78 -20.72
CA VAL A 101 28.88 -2.13 -21.54
C VAL A 101 29.85 -3.15 -22.14
N VAL A 102 30.20 -4.23 -21.42
CA VAL A 102 31.04 -5.31 -21.95
C VAL A 102 30.30 -6.15 -23.01
N GLN A 103 29.00 -6.40 -22.85
CA GLN A 103 28.17 -7.06 -23.86
C GLN A 103 28.08 -6.20 -25.13
N MET A 104 27.69 -4.92 -25.02
CA MET A 104 27.64 -3.98 -26.15
C MET A 104 29.01 -3.82 -26.84
N LYS A 105 30.13 -3.86 -26.11
CA LYS A 105 31.47 -3.86 -26.70
C LYS A 105 31.78 -5.13 -27.49
N LYS A 106 31.37 -6.31 -27.01
CA LYS A 106 31.51 -7.58 -27.74
C LYS A 106 30.63 -7.63 -28.99
N GLU A 107 29.41 -7.12 -28.90
CA GLU A 107 28.52 -6.99 -30.07
C GLU A 107 29.10 -6.01 -31.11
N LEU A 108 29.63 -4.86 -30.67
CA LEU A 108 30.32 -3.92 -31.54
C LEU A 108 31.57 -4.54 -32.18
N GLN A 109 32.35 -5.33 -31.45
CA GLN A 109 33.49 -6.09 -32.00
C GLN A 109 33.02 -7.10 -33.06
N ALA A 110 32.02 -7.93 -32.75
CA ALA A 110 31.45 -8.88 -33.70
C ALA A 110 30.81 -8.20 -34.94
N LEU A 111 30.30 -6.97 -34.80
CA LEU A 111 29.82 -6.16 -35.92
C LEU A 111 30.97 -5.57 -36.76
N MET A 112 32.08 -5.15 -36.14
CA MET A 112 33.29 -4.71 -36.86
C MET A 112 33.99 -5.89 -37.57
N GLU A 113 34.02 -7.08 -36.97
CA GLU A 113 34.50 -8.33 -37.60
C GLU A 113 33.61 -8.73 -38.78
N LYS A 114 32.28 -8.71 -38.62
CA LYS A 114 31.34 -8.91 -39.73
C LYS A 114 31.55 -7.88 -40.84
N LYS A 115 31.65 -6.59 -40.50
CA LYS A 115 31.88 -5.51 -41.47
C LYS A 115 33.17 -5.74 -42.25
N THR A 116 34.29 -5.94 -41.56
CA THR A 116 35.59 -6.19 -42.21
C THR A 116 35.56 -7.46 -43.06
N SER A 117 34.90 -8.54 -42.64
CA SER A 117 34.71 -9.74 -43.48
C SER A 117 33.89 -9.48 -44.75
N GLN A 118 32.92 -8.56 -44.71
CA GLN A 118 32.13 -8.13 -45.87
C GLN A 118 32.90 -7.16 -46.77
N GLU A 119 33.71 -6.26 -46.21
CA GLU A 119 34.67 -5.42 -46.94
C GLU A 119 35.72 -6.30 -47.65
N ASP A 120 36.25 -7.33 -46.97
CA ASP A 120 37.12 -8.36 -47.55
C ASP A 120 36.43 -9.15 -48.67
N GLN A 121 35.18 -9.57 -48.48
CA GLN A 121 34.44 -10.36 -49.46
C GLN A 121 34.06 -9.52 -50.69
N THR A 122 33.72 -8.24 -50.52
CA THR A 122 33.45 -7.32 -51.61
C THR A 122 34.73 -6.89 -52.34
N PHE A 123 35.85 -6.73 -51.65
CA PHE A 123 37.16 -6.56 -52.29
C PHE A 123 37.54 -7.79 -53.12
N LYS A 124 37.39 -9.00 -52.56
CA LYS A 124 37.66 -10.27 -53.28
C LYS A 124 36.70 -10.50 -54.45
N SER A 125 35.45 -10.03 -54.40
CA SER A 125 34.52 -10.12 -55.53
C SER A 125 34.79 -9.05 -56.59
N ALA A 126 35.22 -7.84 -56.20
CA ALA A 126 35.69 -6.80 -57.11
C ALA A 126 36.96 -7.23 -57.86
N GLN A 127 37.95 -7.78 -57.14
CA GLN A 127 39.17 -8.33 -57.75
C GLN A 127 38.84 -9.47 -58.73
N LYS A 128 37.90 -10.37 -58.39
CA LYS A 128 37.42 -11.42 -59.31
C LYS A 128 36.70 -10.84 -60.53
N LEU A 129 35.88 -9.80 -60.36
CA LEU A 129 35.25 -9.09 -61.47
C LEU A 129 36.29 -8.44 -62.38
N ASP A 130 37.36 -7.86 -61.83
CA ASP A 130 38.42 -7.23 -62.63
C ASP A 130 39.32 -8.27 -63.33
N THR A 131 39.62 -9.41 -62.71
CA THR A 131 40.27 -10.52 -63.43
C THR A 131 39.38 -11.07 -64.55
N LEU A 132 38.07 -11.20 -64.32
CA LEU A 132 37.12 -11.63 -65.35
C LEU A 132 36.97 -10.58 -66.47
N LYS A 133 37.02 -9.27 -66.18
CA LYS A 133 37.09 -8.21 -67.20
C LYS A 133 38.39 -8.28 -68.01
N CYS A 134 39.51 -8.64 -67.38
CA CYS A 134 40.79 -8.78 -68.07
C CYS A 134 40.82 -10.03 -68.96
N GLN A 135 40.28 -11.16 -68.49
CA GLN A 135 40.04 -12.35 -69.31
C GLN A 135 39.11 -12.01 -70.46
N MET A 136 37.90 -11.46 -70.20
CA MET A 136 36.94 -11.07 -71.23
C MET A 136 37.53 -10.12 -72.29
N LYS A 137 38.44 -9.21 -71.92
CA LYS A 137 39.16 -8.35 -72.88
C LYS A 137 40.18 -9.12 -73.73
N TRP A 138 40.88 -10.08 -73.14
CA TRP A 138 41.83 -10.94 -73.85
C TRP A 138 41.10 -11.95 -74.75
N ASP A 139 40.06 -12.59 -74.23
CA ASP A 139 39.15 -13.46 -74.95
C ASP A 139 38.54 -12.71 -76.16
N GLN A 140 38.04 -11.48 -75.96
CA GLN A 140 37.58 -10.60 -77.04
C GLN A 140 38.68 -10.33 -78.07
N GLN A 141 39.90 -9.94 -77.65
CA GLN A 141 41.01 -9.68 -78.58
C GLN A 141 41.44 -10.94 -79.37
N THR A 142 41.40 -12.13 -78.76
CA THR A 142 41.66 -13.37 -79.48
C THR A 142 40.50 -13.74 -80.41
N LEU A 143 39.25 -13.50 -80.00
CA LEU A 143 38.07 -13.72 -80.83
C LEU A 143 38.06 -12.78 -82.03
N ASP A 144 38.35 -11.50 -81.86
CA ASP A 144 38.44 -10.51 -82.95
C ASP A 144 39.53 -10.92 -83.96
N ALA A 145 40.71 -11.34 -83.49
CA ALA A 145 41.78 -11.84 -84.36
C ALA A 145 41.42 -13.14 -85.10
N TRP A 146 40.68 -14.06 -84.47
CA TRP A 146 40.14 -15.26 -85.13
C TRP A 146 39.00 -14.92 -86.10
N LEU A 147 38.19 -13.90 -85.80
CA LEU A 147 37.11 -13.43 -86.67
C LEU A 147 37.66 -12.71 -87.92
N ASP A 148 38.74 -11.95 -87.82
CA ASP A 148 39.41 -11.35 -89.00
C ASP A 148 40.00 -12.42 -89.95
N GLU A 149 40.58 -13.49 -89.40
CA GLU A 149 41.19 -14.58 -90.17
C GLU A 149 40.14 -15.60 -90.70
N SER A 150 39.00 -15.72 -90.01
CA SER A 150 37.78 -16.42 -90.46
C SER A 150 37.06 -15.64 -91.56
N ALA A 151 36.77 -14.36 -91.34
CA ALA A 151 36.02 -13.51 -92.28
C ALA A 151 36.62 -13.54 -93.69
N ARG A 152 37.95 -13.48 -93.82
CA ARG A 152 38.64 -13.56 -95.13
C ARG A 152 38.48 -14.89 -95.90
N ARG A 153 37.94 -15.95 -95.29
CA ARG A 153 37.61 -17.24 -95.93
C ARG A 153 36.11 -17.53 -95.92
N ASP A 154 35.41 -17.03 -94.91
CA ASP A 154 33.97 -17.11 -94.75
C ASP A 154 33.21 -16.04 -95.54
N GLU A 155 33.83 -14.95 -96.01
CA GLU A 155 33.16 -13.94 -96.83
C GLU A 155 32.70 -14.53 -98.16
N ASP A 156 33.57 -15.22 -98.90
CA ASP A 156 33.24 -15.85 -100.19
C ASP A 156 32.25 -17.01 -100.04
N THR A 157 32.34 -17.81 -98.96
CA THR A 157 31.55 -19.03 -98.80
C THR A 157 30.28 -18.83 -97.96
N MET A 158 30.32 -18.04 -96.88
CA MET A 158 29.12 -17.65 -96.16
C MET A 158 28.29 -16.60 -96.89
N ALA A 159 28.76 -15.85 -97.90
CA ALA A 159 27.86 -14.97 -98.66
C ALA A 159 26.65 -15.73 -99.25
N ILE A 160 26.89 -16.95 -99.74
CA ILE A 160 25.86 -17.81 -100.34
C ILE A 160 25.04 -18.55 -99.25
N ILE A 161 25.68 -19.00 -98.17
CA ILE A 161 25.02 -19.78 -97.11
C ILE A 161 24.28 -18.89 -96.09
N LYS A 162 24.73 -17.65 -95.85
CA LYS A 162 24.11 -16.70 -94.90
C LYS A 162 22.67 -16.43 -95.25
N TYR A 163 22.32 -16.13 -96.50
CA TYR A 163 20.93 -15.76 -96.82
C TYR A 163 19.94 -16.89 -96.50
N ALA A 164 20.26 -18.14 -96.87
CA ALA A 164 19.42 -19.29 -96.56
C ALA A 164 19.34 -19.60 -95.05
N GLN A 165 20.46 -19.49 -94.32
CA GLN A 165 20.47 -19.79 -92.89
C GLN A 165 19.98 -18.63 -92.01
N GLN A 166 20.07 -17.38 -92.46
CA GLN A 166 19.58 -16.21 -91.72
C GLN A 166 18.05 -16.18 -91.64
N GLU A 167 17.33 -16.68 -92.65
CA GLU A 167 15.87 -16.74 -92.59
C GLU A 167 15.41 -17.77 -91.54
N GLU A 168 15.96 -18.98 -91.53
CA GLU A 168 15.65 -19.97 -90.48
C GLU A 168 16.15 -19.58 -89.09
N SER A 169 17.39 -19.08 -88.97
CA SER A 169 17.95 -18.71 -87.67
C SER A 169 17.20 -17.54 -87.06
N ARG A 170 16.81 -16.55 -87.87
CA ARG A 170 16.02 -15.40 -87.39
C ARG A 170 14.61 -15.80 -86.96
N ILE A 171 13.99 -16.80 -87.59
CA ILE A 171 12.72 -17.38 -87.10
C ILE A 171 12.92 -18.08 -85.75
N ARG A 172 13.98 -18.90 -85.60
CA ARG A 172 14.31 -19.60 -84.35
C ARG A 172 14.69 -18.64 -83.21
N ASP A 173 15.50 -17.63 -83.50
CA ASP A 173 15.92 -16.58 -82.56
C ASP A 173 14.77 -15.68 -82.14
N LEU A 174 13.87 -15.30 -83.07
CA LEU A 174 12.65 -14.57 -82.71
C LEU A 174 11.73 -15.41 -81.83
N THR A 175 11.62 -16.71 -82.09
CA THR A 175 10.81 -17.63 -81.27
C THR A 175 11.40 -17.77 -79.86
N LEU A 176 12.70 -18.05 -79.74
CA LEU A 176 13.40 -18.12 -78.44
C LEU A 176 13.43 -16.75 -77.73
N ALA A 177 13.48 -15.64 -78.46
CA ALA A 177 13.35 -14.30 -77.88
C ALA A 177 11.94 -14.05 -77.35
N VAL A 178 10.89 -14.49 -78.07
CA VAL A 178 9.49 -14.42 -77.62
C VAL A 178 9.27 -15.28 -76.38
N GLU A 179 9.80 -16.51 -76.32
CA GLU A 179 9.73 -17.35 -75.12
C GLU A 179 10.52 -16.77 -73.95
N LYS A 180 11.77 -16.35 -74.17
CA LYS A 180 12.60 -15.69 -73.15
C LYS A 180 11.95 -14.40 -72.64
N LYS A 181 11.23 -13.66 -73.50
CA LYS A 181 10.47 -12.46 -73.12
C LYS A 181 9.15 -12.79 -72.44
N SER A 182 8.42 -13.82 -72.85
CA SER A 182 7.19 -14.24 -72.16
C SER A 182 7.49 -14.79 -70.76
N LEU A 183 8.60 -15.52 -70.61
CA LEU A 183 9.09 -16.04 -69.33
C LEU A 183 9.64 -14.91 -68.44
N GLN A 184 10.37 -13.93 -68.99
CA GLN A 184 10.71 -12.69 -68.28
C GLN A 184 9.48 -11.87 -67.88
N CYS A 185 8.44 -11.82 -68.72
CA CYS A 185 7.19 -11.11 -68.42
C CYS A 185 6.38 -11.85 -67.36
N SER A 186 6.34 -13.18 -67.38
CA SER A 186 5.76 -14.05 -66.34
C SER A 186 6.49 -13.89 -65.00
N GLN A 187 7.83 -13.87 -65.00
CA GLN A 187 8.64 -13.59 -63.81
C GLN A 187 8.38 -12.18 -63.27
N LYS A 188 8.40 -11.14 -64.13
CA LYS A 188 8.08 -9.76 -63.71
C LYS A 188 6.64 -9.62 -63.22
N LYS A 189 5.69 -10.35 -63.81
CA LYS A 189 4.30 -10.38 -63.33
C LYS A 189 4.20 -11.04 -61.96
N LYS A 190 4.86 -12.19 -61.73
CA LYS A 190 4.94 -12.81 -60.39
C LYS A 190 5.58 -11.87 -59.36
N VAL A 191 6.64 -11.15 -59.73
CA VAL A 191 7.26 -10.12 -58.85
C VAL A 191 6.31 -8.96 -58.58
N LEU A 192 5.53 -8.52 -59.59
CA LEU A 192 4.51 -7.48 -59.43
C LEU A 192 3.34 -7.95 -58.55
N ASP A 193 2.86 -9.18 -58.74
CA ASP A 193 1.77 -9.79 -57.96
C ASP A 193 2.22 -10.04 -56.51
N ASN A 194 3.48 -10.43 -56.29
CA ASN A 194 4.10 -10.50 -54.96
C ASN A 194 4.19 -9.12 -54.31
N HIS A 195 4.76 -8.10 -54.99
CA HIS A 195 4.83 -6.75 -54.44
C HIS A 195 3.45 -6.12 -54.22
N LEU A 196 2.45 -6.45 -55.05
CA LEU A 196 1.06 -6.03 -54.85
C LEU A 196 0.48 -6.66 -53.58
N THR A 197 0.69 -7.96 -53.37
CA THR A 197 0.20 -8.66 -52.16
C THR A 197 0.96 -8.23 -50.90
N GLU A 198 2.27 -7.99 -50.97
CA GLU A 198 3.08 -7.36 -49.91
C GLU A 198 2.56 -5.95 -49.57
N THR A 199 2.29 -5.12 -50.59
CA THR A 199 1.76 -3.76 -50.39
C THR A 199 0.35 -3.78 -49.81
N MET A 200 -0.52 -4.69 -50.27
CA MET A 200 -1.87 -4.86 -49.70
C MET A 200 -1.82 -5.40 -48.27
N ALA A 201 -0.89 -6.32 -47.95
CA ALA A 201 -0.69 -6.79 -46.58
C ALA A 201 -0.17 -5.67 -45.66
N ALA A 202 0.76 -4.85 -46.14
CA ALA A 202 1.24 -3.66 -45.43
C ALA A 202 0.14 -2.60 -45.23
N GLN A 203 -0.72 -2.39 -46.24
CA GLN A 203 -1.89 -1.52 -46.17
C GLN A 203 -2.90 -2.00 -45.12
N VAL A 204 -3.24 -3.30 -45.14
CA VAL A 204 -4.15 -3.92 -44.15
C VAL A 204 -3.54 -3.88 -42.73
N ALA A 205 -2.23 -4.07 -42.59
CA ALA A 205 -1.54 -3.91 -41.32
C ALA A 205 -1.59 -2.45 -40.84
N LEU A 206 -1.37 -1.47 -41.72
CA LEU A 206 -1.52 -0.04 -41.44
C LEU A 206 -2.94 0.29 -40.99
N ASP A 207 -3.96 -0.10 -41.74
CA ASP A 207 -5.37 0.14 -41.40
C ASP A 207 -5.73 -0.51 -40.06
N LYS A 208 -5.22 -1.72 -39.78
CA LYS A 208 -5.41 -2.38 -38.47
C LYS A 208 -4.67 -1.65 -37.34
N THR A 209 -3.48 -1.09 -37.56
CA THR A 209 -2.81 -0.23 -36.56
C THR A 209 -3.56 1.08 -36.33
N VAL A 210 -4.14 1.68 -37.37
CA VAL A 210 -4.99 2.88 -37.25
C VAL A 210 -6.26 2.58 -36.46
N GLU A 211 -6.89 1.43 -36.69
CA GLU A 211 -8.07 1.00 -35.94
C GLU A 211 -7.74 0.69 -34.47
N ASN A 212 -6.62 0.02 -34.21
CA ASN A 212 -6.10 -0.18 -32.85
C ASN A 212 -5.76 1.17 -32.18
N MET A 213 -5.21 2.15 -32.90
CA MET A 213 -4.98 3.50 -32.37
C MET A 213 -6.27 4.28 -32.12
N ARG A 214 -7.35 4.06 -32.90
CA ARG A 214 -8.68 4.61 -32.60
C ARG A 214 -9.25 3.98 -31.33
N GLN A 215 -9.13 2.66 -31.18
CA GLN A 215 -9.58 1.93 -30.00
C GLN A 215 -8.81 2.40 -28.75
N ALA A 216 -7.47 2.44 -28.78
CA ALA A 216 -6.65 2.94 -27.67
C ALA A 216 -6.92 4.43 -27.33
N ARG A 217 -7.40 5.24 -28.28
CA ARG A 217 -7.86 6.62 -28.02
C ARG A 217 -9.24 6.67 -27.37
N MET A 218 -10.15 5.76 -27.72
CA MET A 218 -11.43 5.58 -27.03
C MET A 218 -11.17 5.12 -25.59
N GLU A 219 -10.44 4.02 -25.42
CA GLU A 219 -10.08 3.45 -24.10
C GLU A 219 -9.37 4.49 -23.21
N ARG A 220 -8.43 5.28 -23.76
CA ARG A 220 -7.83 6.41 -23.04
C ARG A 220 -8.84 7.49 -22.65
N GLN A 221 -9.79 7.84 -23.52
CA GLN A 221 -10.79 8.87 -23.24
C GLN A 221 -11.82 8.40 -22.21
N ASP A 222 -12.20 7.13 -22.26
CA ASP A 222 -13.06 6.48 -21.29
C ASP A 222 -12.35 6.41 -19.94
N LEU A 223 -11.07 6.00 -19.91
CA LEU A 223 -10.24 6.04 -18.70
C LEU A 223 -10.15 7.47 -18.15
N ILE A 224 -9.88 8.48 -18.97
CA ILE A 224 -9.87 9.89 -18.53
C ILE A 224 -11.21 10.27 -17.89
N SER A 225 -12.36 9.85 -18.45
CA SER A 225 -13.66 10.12 -17.83
C SER A 225 -13.86 9.39 -16.49
N GLN A 226 -13.32 8.17 -16.36
CA GLN A 226 -13.31 7.38 -15.12
C GLN A 226 -12.36 7.96 -14.07
N TRP A 227 -11.33 8.73 -14.45
CA TRP A 227 -10.47 9.49 -13.53
C TRP A 227 -11.07 10.88 -13.21
N GLU A 228 -11.74 11.55 -14.16
CA GLU A 228 -12.42 12.83 -13.93
C GLU A 228 -13.54 12.71 -12.90
N SER A 229 -14.32 11.62 -12.91
CA SER A 229 -15.43 11.41 -11.97
C SER A 229 -15.01 11.42 -10.49
N PRO A 230 -14.08 10.56 -10.02
CA PRO A 230 -13.61 10.58 -8.63
C PRO A 230 -12.84 11.85 -8.27
N VAL A 231 -12.16 12.51 -9.22
CA VAL A 231 -11.54 13.84 -8.97
C VAL A 231 -12.60 14.93 -8.76
N LEU A 232 -13.72 14.87 -9.48
CA LEU A 232 -14.86 15.77 -9.26
C LEU A 232 -15.62 15.45 -7.97
N GLU A 233 -15.71 14.18 -7.57
CA GLU A 233 -16.23 13.80 -6.25
C GLU A 233 -15.31 14.22 -5.10
N MET A 234 -14.00 14.06 -5.25
CA MET A 234 -13.02 14.51 -4.27
C MET A 234 -13.15 16.02 -4.05
N ARG A 235 -13.18 16.81 -5.14
CA ARG A 235 -13.41 18.27 -5.07
C ARG A 235 -14.74 18.66 -4.42
N LYS A 236 -15.80 17.84 -4.54
CA LYS A 236 -17.05 18.06 -3.79
C LYS A 236 -16.85 17.78 -2.31
N ARG A 237 -16.22 16.67 -1.95
CA ARG A 237 -15.90 16.34 -0.56
C ARG A 237 -14.96 17.39 0.07
N ASP A 238 -14.01 17.93 -0.68
CA ASP A 238 -13.15 19.03 -0.26
C ASP A 238 -13.99 20.29 0.05
N GLN A 239 -14.94 20.65 -0.81
CA GLN A 239 -15.87 21.77 -0.60
C GLN A 239 -16.88 21.53 0.55
N GLU A 240 -17.31 20.28 0.76
CA GLU A 240 -18.14 19.86 1.89
C GLU A 240 -17.35 19.93 3.21
N ILE A 241 -16.07 19.53 3.19
CA ILE A 241 -15.12 19.68 4.31
C ILE A 241 -14.86 21.17 4.60
N GLU A 242 -14.60 22.00 3.59
CA GLU A 242 -14.46 23.45 3.75
C GLU A 242 -15.71 24.05 4.42
N GLN A 243 -16.92 23.72 3.95
CA GLN A 243 -18.18 24.13 4.58
C GLN A 243 -18.29 23.63 6.03
N CYS A 244 -17.92 22.38 6.32
CA CYS A 244 -17.91 21.85 7.69
C CYS A 244 -16.89 22.57 8.58
N THR A 245 -15.71 22.94 8.07
CA THR A 245 -14.73 23.73 8.84
C THR A 245 -15.20 25.17 9.09
N GLN A 246 -15.93 25.79 8.14
CA GLN A 246 -16.55 27.10 8.33
C GLN A 246 -17.67 27.04 9.39
N LEU A 247 -18.53 26.01 9.36
CA LEU A 247 -19.54 25.78 10.39
C LEU A 247 -18.90 25.49 11.76
N LEU A 248 -17.84 24.69 11.82
CA LEU A 248 -17.07 24.48 13.05
C LEU A 248 -16.40 25.77 13.55
N ALA A 249 -15.92 26.64 12.67
CA ALA A 249 -15.37 27.94 13.06
C ALA A 249 -16.46 28.85 13.65
N GLN A 250 -17.64 28.92 13.02
CA GLN A 250 -18.81 29.66 13.53
C GLN A 250 -19.28 29.12 14.89
N VAL A 251 -19.43 27.80 15.05
CA VAL A 251 -19.82 27.17 16.32
C VAL A 251 -18.75 27.39 17.40
N ASN A 252 -17.46 27.40 17.06
CA ASN A 252 -16.40 27.75 18.01
C ASN A 252 -16.36 29.25 18.35
N GLN A 253 -16.74 30.14 17.43
CA GLN A 253 -16.94 31.57 17.72
C GLN A 253 -18.14 31.77 18.65
N GLU A 254 -19.32 31.21 18.34
CA GLU A 254 -20.47 31.25 19.24
C GLU A 254 -20.14 30.67 20.62
N LYS A 255 -19.34 29.60 20.67
CA LYS A 255 -18.89 29.01 21.94
C LYS A 255 -18.02 29.99 22.72
N ARG A 256 -17.11 30.73 22.08
CA ARG A 256 -16.31 31.79 22.71
C ARG A 256 -17.21 32.91 23.24
N GLU A 257 -18.05 33.48 22.39
CA GLU A 257 -19.02 34.53 22.77
C GLU A 257 -19.90 34.09 23.95
N LYS A 258 -20.33 32.82 23.98
CA LYS A 258 -21.09 32.23 25.10
C LYS A 258 -20.24 32.00 26.34
N THR A 259 -18.97 31.57 26.24
CA THR A 259 -18.08 31.46 27.41
C THR A 259 -17.69 32.82 27.97
N ASP A 260 -17.49 33.82 27.10
CA ASP A 260 -17.13 35.18 27.48
C ASP A 260 -18.32 35.81 28.21
N HIS A 261 -19.54 35.68 27.68
CA HIS A 261 -20.76 36.11 28.39
C HIS A 261 -20.99 35.35 29.71
N ILE A 262 -20.67 34.05 29.78
CA ILE A 262 -20.72 33.28 31.04
C ILE A 262 -19.70 33.83 32.05
N ASN A 263 -18.52 34.28 31.60
CA ASN A 263 -17.52 34.89 32.46
C ASN A 263 -17.95 36.30 32.90
N GLU A 264 -18.46 37.15 32.00
CA GLU A 264 -19.10 38.43 32.37
C GLU A 264 -20.17 38.26 33.46
N LYS A 265 -20.98 37.19 33.38
CA LYS A 265 -22.00 36.87 34.38
C LYS A 265 -21.43 36.31 35.69
N LYS A 266 -20.28 35.64 35.67
CA LYS A 266 -19.54 35.26 36.90
C LYS A 266 -18.93 36.49 37.55
N ASP A 267 -18.20 37.30 36.79
CA ASP A 267 -17.53 38.51 37.28
C ASP A 267 -18.56 39.48 37.88
N PHE A 268 -19.71 39.63 37.22
CA PHE A 268 -20.86 40.36 37.76
C PHE A 268 -21.39 39.71 39.06
N LEU A 269 -21.63 38.39 39.08
CA LEU A 269 -22.09 37.68 40.27
C LEU A 269 -21.09 37.78 41.44
N GLU A 270 -19.79 37.71 41.18
CA GLU A 270 -18.73 37.86 42.19
C GLU A 270 -18.66 39.30 42.70
N SER A 271 -18.83 40.30 41.82
CA SER A 271 -18.96 41.70 42.22
C SER A 271 -20.20 41.93 43.09
N GLU A 272 -21.34 41.32 42.77
CA GLU A 272 -22.57 41.42 43.56
C GLU A 272 -22.47 40.64 44.88
N VAL A 273 -21.83 39.48 44.90
CA VAL A 273 -21.52 38.74 46.15
C VAL A 273 -20.56 39.56 47.02
N GLN A 274 -19.61 40.29 46.43
CA GLN A 274 -18.72 41.17 47.18
C GLN A 274 -19.43 42.45 47.67
N ASN A 275 -20.31 43.04 46.87
CA ASN A 275 -21.20 44.13 47.28
C ASN A 275 -22.08 43.69 48.46
N ASN A 276 -22.67 42.49 48.40
CA ASN A 276 -23.49 41.94 49.48
C ASN A 276 -22.67 41.71 50.76
N LYS A 277 -21.47 41.10 50.69
CA LYS A 277 -20.54 41.01 51.85
C LYS A 277 -20.20 42.39 52.40
N GLU A 278 -19.96 43.39 51.55
CA GLU A 278 -19.75 44.76 52.00
C GLU A 278 -20.97 45.32 52.74
N PHE A 279 -22.18 45.11 52.22
CA PHE A 279 -23.42 45.49 52.89
C PHE A 279 -23.60 44.75 54.22
N GLU A 280 -23.28 43.46 54.32
CA GLU A 280 -23.23 42.72 55.59
C GLU A 280 -22.22 43.35 56.58
N THR A 281 -21.03 43.77 56.14
CA THR A 281 -20.11 44.49 57.05
C THR A 281 -20.62 45.87 57.43
N LYS A 282 -21.37 46.56 56.55
CA LYS A 282 -21.99 47.87 56.83
C LYS A 282 -23.16 47.71 57.81
N ILE A 283 -23.99 46.68 57.64
CA ILE A 283 -25.08 46.28 58.54
C ILE A 283 -24.53 45.90 59.91
N THR A 284 -23.58 44.96 60.00
CA THR A 284 -23.01 44.56 61.30
C THR A 284 -22.26 45.69 62.01
N LYS A 285 -21.67 46.66 61.28
CA LYS A 285 -21.19 47.93 61.87
C LYS A 285 -22.34 48.78 62.41
N ALA A 286 -23.42 48.95 61.66
CA ALA A 286 -24.62 49.69 62.09
C ALA A 286 -25.34 49.02 63.28
N GLU A 287 -25.38 47.69 63.35
CA GLU A 287 -25.91 46.92 64.48
C GLU A 287 -25.04 47.08 65.73
N ARG A 288 -23.71 47.08 65.58
CA ARG A 288 -22.76 47.38 66.67
C ARG A 288 -22.89 48.83 67.16
N LEU A 289 -23.21 49.78 66.28
CA LEU A 289 -23.53 51.16 66.68
C LEU A 289 -24.91 51.26 67.34
N SER A 290 -25.94 50.60 66.79
CA SER A 290 -27.29 50.55 67.33
C SER A 290 -27.35 49.91 68.72
N SER A 291 -26.63 48.81 68.94
CA SER A 291 -26.49 48.17 70.25
C SER A 291 -25.74 49.05 71.27
N ARG A 292 -24.65 49.73 70.87
CA ARG A 292 -24.00 50.76 71.71
C ARG A 292 -24.95 51.90 72.06
N LEU A 293 -25.71 52.42 71.08
CA LEU A 293 -26.68 53.50 71.29
C LEU A 293 -27.82 53.05 72.21
N ARG A 294 -28.31 51.80 72.09
CA ARG A 294 -29.28 51.21 73.03
C ARG A 294 -28.72 51.06 74.44
N GLN A 295 -27.44 50.65 74.58
CA GLN A 295 -26.77 50.59 75.88
C GLN A 295 -26.58 51.99 76.51
N GLN A 296 -26.22 52.99 75.70
CA GLN A 296 -26.12 54.38 76.11
C GLN A 296 -27.49 54.96 76.49
N LEU A 297 -28.53 54.70 75.71
CA LEU A 297 -29.92 55.07 76.03
C LEU A 297 -30.32 54.46 77.38
N GLN A 298 -30.15 53.14 77.56
CA GLN A 298 -30.47 52.46 78.82
C GLN A 298 -29.65 52.98 80.02
N ALA A 299 -28.40 53.40 79.80
CA ALA A 299 -27.61 54.07 80.83
C ALA A 299 -28.16 55.46 81.17
N GLN A 300 -28.57 56.25 80.18
CA GLN A 300 -29.20 57.56 80.41
C GLN A 300 -30.62 57.45 80.98
N GLU A 301 -31.38 56.39 80.67
CA GLU A 301 -32.66 56.07 81.29
C GLU A 301 -32.48 55.72 82.78
N ARG A 302 -31.44 54.95 83.13
CA ARG A 302 -31.06 54.69 84.54
C ARG A 302 -30.63 55.97 85.25
N ASN A 303 -29.87 56.85 84.59
CA ASN A 303 -29.51 58.16 85.16
C ASN A 303 -30.73 59.07 85.33
N ARG A 304 -31.64 59.11 84.35
CA ARG A 304 -32.91 59.83 84.42
C ARG A 304 -33.82 59.28 85.52
N GLY A 305 -33.80 57.97 85.75
CA GLY A 305 -34.44 57.31 86.88
C GLY A 305 -33.90 57.84 88.21
N ARG A 306 -32.58 57.70 88.44
CA ARG A 306 -31.92 58.24 89.65
C ARG A 306 -32.21 59.71 89.90
N LEU A 307 -32.10 60.56 88.87
CA LEU A 307 -32.41 61.99 88.96
C LEU A 307 -33.91 62.25 89.24
N GLN A 308 -34.81 61.37 88.79
CA GLN A 308 -36.23 61.43 89.14
C GLN A 308 -36.46 60.98 90.59
N ASP A 309 -35.82 59.91 91.05
CA ASP A 309 -35.87 59.43 92.44
C ASP A 309 -35.33 60.51 93.41
N GLU A 310 -34.22 61.14 93.05
CA GLU A 310 -33.64 62.30 93.75
C GLU A 310 -34.63 63.48 93.78
N LEU A 311 -35.24 63.83 92.65
CA LEU A 311 -36.21 64.93 92.54
C LEU A 311 -37.52 64.62 93.30
N GLU A 312 -37.94 63.36 93.36
CA GLU A 312 -39.06 62.91 94.19
C GLU A 312 -38.72 62.92 95.69
N SER A 313 -37.48 62.57 96.07
CA SER A 313 -36.99 62.75 97.45
C SER A 313 -36.96 64.23 97.85
N LEU A 314 -36.52 65.12 96.95
CA LEU A 314 -36.51 66.57 97.14
C LEU A 314 -37.93 67.15 97.19
N LYS A 315 -38.87 66.67 96.36
CA LYS A 315 -40.30 66.97 96.51
C LYS A 315 -40.83 66.52 97.87
N GLY A 316 -40.38 65.38 98.39
CA GLY A 316 -40.71 64.92 99.74
C GLY A 316 -40.12 65.81 100.84
N VAL A 317 -38.93 66.39 100.66
CA VAL A 317 -38.35 67.39 101.58
C VAL A 317 -39.11 68.72 101.50
N VAL A 318 -39.36 69.24 100.29
CA VAL A 318 -40.11 70.49 100.07
C VAL A 318 -41.57 70.35 100.53
N GLY A 319 -42.19 69.20 100.34
CA GLY A 319 -43.55 68.90 100.83
C GLY A 319 -43.63 68.88 102.35
N ARG A 320 -42.62 68.32 103.05
CA ARG A 320 -42.50 68.43 104.51
C ARG A 320 -42.30 69.88 104.94
N ALA A 321 -41.35 70.60 104.35
CA ALA A 321 -41.14 72.02 104.64
C ALA A 321 -42.38 72.90 104.37
N ALA A 322 -43.20 72.57 103.36
CA ALA A 322 -44.47 73.23 103.10
C ALA A 322 -45.52 72.92 104.19
N LEU A 323 -45.63 71.66 104.62
CA LEU A 323 -46.48 71.26 105.74
C LEU A 323 -46.02 71.90 107.07
N ASP A 324 -44.71 72.02 107.30
CA ASP A 324 -44.15 72.71 108.46
C ASP A 324 -44.46 74.23 108.42
N VAL A 325 -44.40 74.84 107.24
CA VAL A 325 -44.79 76.25 107.03
C VAL A 325 -46.30 76.46 107.20
N ASP A 326 -47.14 75.54 106.74
CA ASP A 326 -48.59 75.62 106.92
C ASP A 326 -49.04 75.24 108.35
N ALA A 327 -48.27 74.41 109.07
CA ALA A 327 -48.38 74.22 110.51
C ALA A 327 -48.01 75.52 111.27
N ALA A 328 -46.90 76.17 110.91
CA ALA A 328 -46.51 77.46 111.49
C ALA A 328 -47.54 78.57 111.16
N ARG A 329 -48.12 78.59 109.95
CA ARG A 329 -49.20 79.52 109.57
C ARG A 329 -50.50 79.25 110.31
N SER A 330 -50.87 78.00 110.54
CA SER A 330 -52.08 77.67 111.31
C SER A 330 -51.91 77.97 112.80
N GLN A 331 -50.73 77.74 113.38
CA GLN A 331 -50.36 78.24 114.72
C GLN A 331 -50.38 79.77 114.79
N MET A 332 -49.84 80.47 113.78
CA MET A 332 -49.90 81.93 113.72
C MET A 332 -51.34 82.43 113.52
N SER A 333 -52.20 81.67 112.85
CA SER A 333 -53.63 81.95 112.70
C SER A 333 -54.40 81.77 114.02
N SER A 334 -54.12 80.72 114.80
CA SER A 334 -54.72 80.56 116.13
C SER A 334 -54.25 81.64 117.10
N MET A 335 -52.94 81.95 117.13
CA MET A 335 -52.41 83.06 117.93
C MET A 335 -53.01 84.43 117.52
N LYS A 336 -53.26 84.65 116.22
CA LYS A 336 -53.95 85.84 115.72
C LYS A 336 -55.42 85.87 116.13
N LYS A 337 -56.10 84.72 116.16
CA LYS A 337 -57.47 84.61 116.65
C LYS A 337 -57.56 84.87 118.15
N ASP A 338 -56.67 84.28 118.96
CA ASP A 338 -56.59 84.51 120.41
C ASP A 338 -56.29 85.98 120.75
N ALA A 339 -55.51 86.68 119.91
CA ALA A 339 -55.29 88.12 120.04
C ALA A 339 -56.57 88.92 119.70
N GLN A 340 -57.33 88.50 118.69
CA GLN A 340 -58.56 89.15 118.27
C GLN A 340 -59.73 88.92 119.25
N ASP A 341 -59.85 87.72 119.80
CA ASP A 341 -60.83 87.34 120.84
C ASP A 341 -60.52 87.99 122.22
N LYS A 342 -59.26 88.42 122.44
CA LYS A 342 -58.89 89.32 123.55
C LYS A 342 -59.20 90.78 123.25
N SER A 343 -59.06 91.23 122.00
CA SER A 343 -59.39 92.60 121.60
C SER A 343 -60.89 92.90 121.70
N THR A 344 -61.76 91.95 121.33
CA THR A 344 -63.22 92.10 121.48
C THR A 344 -63.63 92.21 122.94
N LYS A 345 -63.00 91.42 123.84
CA LYS A 345 -63.17 91.51 125.30
C LYS A 345 -62.87 92.91 125.87
N VAL A 346 -61.87 93.61 125.32
CA VAL A 346 -61.50 94.96 125.76
C VAL A 346 -62.52 96.00 125.28
N GLU A 347 -63.01 95.87 124.05
CA GLU A 347 -64.00 96.79 123.49
C GLU A 347 -65.39 96.63 124.14
N GLU A 348 -65.80 95.41 124.51
CA GLU A 348 -67.01 95.15 125.31
C GLU A 348 -66.98 95.90 126.66
N VAL A 349 -65.82 95.92 127.34
CA VAL A 349 -65.63 96.64 128.61
C VAL A 349 -65.61 98.16 128.41
N ARG A 350 -65.01 98.66 127.32
CA ARG A 350 -65.01 100.09 126.99
C ARG A 350 -66.40 100.67 126.76
N VAL A 351 -67.27 99.93 126.06
CA VAL A 351 -68.65 100.36 125.81
C VAL A 351 -69.47 100.46 127.10
N GLN A 352 -69.13 99.67 128.13
CA GLN A 352 -69.82 99.71 129.43
C GLN A 352 -69.38 100.92 130.29
N ASN A 353 -68.12 101.37 130.22
CA ASN A 353 -67.67 102.58 130.92
C ASN A 353 -68.24 103.87 130.30
N ALA A 354 -68.24 103.98 128.97
CA ALA A 354 -68.73 105.17 128.26
C ALA A 354 -70.21 105.50 128.57
N ALA A 355 -71.01 104.50 128.95
CA ALA A 355 -72.41 104.65 129.34
C ALA A 355 -72.62 105.27 130.74
N LEU A 356 -71.55 105.40 131.55
CA LEU A 356 -71.58 105.97 132.90
C LEU A 356 -70.93 107.37 132.95
N GLU A 357 -69.83 107.58 132.22
CA GLU A 357 -69.13 108.88 132.13
C GLU A 357 -70.02 109.98 131.52
N GLY A 358 -70.79 109.62 130.47
CA GLY A 358 -71.73 110.53 129.79
C GLY A 358 -72.91 111.06 130.62
N LYS A 359 -72.98 110.77 131.92
CA LYS A 359 -73.97 111.31 132.86
C LYS A 359 -73.39 112.30 133.88
N LEU A 360 -72.08 112.58 133.86
CA LEU A 360 -71.42 113.39 134.89
C LEU A 360 -70.77 114.69 134.38
N GLU A 361 -70.25 114.74 133.15
CA GLU A 361 -69.33 115.82 132.74
C GLU A 361 -70.00 117.14 132.26
N ALA A 362 -71.21 117.10 131.72
CA ALA A 362 -71.79 118.26 131.00
C ALA A 362 -72.73 119.16 131.81
N LEU A 363 -72.77 119.03 133.15
CA LEU A 363 -73.51 119.92 134.05
C LEU A 363 -72.65 121.08 134.61
N MET A 364 -71.49 121.35 134.01
CA MET A 364 -70.54 122.36 134.48
C MET A 364 -70.17 123.43 133.44
N GLN A 365 -70.77 124.60 133.65
CA GLN A 365 -70.19 125.95 133.49
C GLN A 365 -70.08 126.58 132.08
N THR A 366 -70.57 127.81 132.04
CA THR A 366 -70.75 128.73 130.91
C THR A 366 -69.62 129.76 130.80
N GLY A 367 -69.43 130.38 129.62
CA GLY A 367 -69.00 131.79 129.55
C GLY A 367 -68.04 132.21 128.42
N VAL A 368 -68.49 133.18 127.58
CA VAL A 368 -67.73 134.29 126.95
C VAL A 368 -66.55 133.94 125.99
N SER A 369 -66.22 134.64 124.90
CA SER A 369 -66.92 135.46 123.88
C SER A 369 -66.43 135.01 122.48
N LYS A 370 -66.72 135.74 121.37
CA LYS A 370 -66.60 135.18 120.00
C LYS A 370 -65.55 135.76 119.02
N GLU A 371 -65.09 137.00 119.15
CA GLU A 371 -64.41 137.67 118.01
C GLU A 371 -62.97 137.23 117.73
N GLU A 372 -62.16 136.92 118.75
CA GLU A 372 -60.73 136.62 118.56
C GLU A 372 -60.43 135.25 117.91
N ARG A 373 -61.44 134.37 117.76
CA ARG A 373 -61.30 133.09 117.05
C ARG A 373 -61.38 133.19 115.53
N ALA A 374 -61.85 134.30 114.96
CA ALA A 374 -62.07 134.41 113.52
C ALA A 374 -60.74 134.48 112.73
N GLN A 375 -59.85 135.40 113.12
CA GLN A 375 -58.64 135.74 112.37
C GLN A 375 -57.62 134.58 112.26
N GLN A 376 -57.62 133.65 113.22
CA GLN A 376 -56.74 132.47 113.18
C GLN A 376 -57.23 131.38 112.22
N MET A 377 -58.52 131.33 111.88
CA MET A 377 -59.07 130.37 110.92
C MET A 377 -58.80 130.81 109.47
N GLU A 378 -58.80 132.11 109.21
CA GLU A 378 -58.70 132.71 107.87
C GLU A 378 -57.33 132.48 107.21
N LEU A 379 -56.23 132.60 107.98
CA LEU A 379 -54.88 132.24 107.53
C LEU A 379 -54.76 130.75 107.15
N LEU A 380 -55.49 129.87 107.84
CA LEU A 380 -55.48 128.42 107.60
C LEU A 380 -56.28 128.00 106.35
N LEU A 381 -57.19 128.86 105.87
CA LEU A 381 -57.89 128.68 104.59
C LEU A 381 -56.99 129.06 103.41
N MET A 382 -56.34 130.23 103.47
CA MET A 382 -55.46 130.75 102.41
C MET A 382 -54.38 129.76 101.97
N ASP A 383 -53.76 129.06 102.92
CA ASP A 383 -52.69 128.09 102.63
C ASP A 383 -53.21 126.74 102.10
N LYS A 384 -54.47 126.40 102.36
CA LYS A 384 -55.15 125.25 101.72
C LYS A 384 -55.58 125.57 100.29
N GLU A 385 -56.08 126.78 100.03
CA GLU A 385 -56.44 127.21 98.67
C GLU A 385 -55.26 127.17 97.69
N ARG A 386 -54.05 127.54 98.13
CA ARG A 386 -52.83 127.46 97.33
C ARG A 386 -52.56 126.02 96.87
N ARG A 387 -52.59 125.06 97.80
CA ARG A 387 -52.35 123.64 97.52
C ARG A 387 -53.37 123.01 96.57
N VAL A 388 -54.63 123.48 96.58
CA VAL A 388 -55.65 123.06 95.61
C VAL A 388 -55.28 123.53 94.20
N LYS A 389 -54.91 124.81 94.05
CA LYS A 389 -54.53 125.42 92.76
C LYS A 389 -53.30 124.72 92.14
N ASP A 390 -52.31 124.34 92.94
CA ASP A 390 -51.14 123.58 92.47
C ASP A 390 -51.50 122.17 91.96
N LEU A 391 -52.43 121.48 92.63
CA LEU A 391 -52.92 120.17 92.22
C LEU A 391 -53.73 120.23 90.92
N ASP A 392 -54.57 121.26 90.73
CA ASP A 392 -55.34 121.45 89.49
C ASP A 392 -54.41 121.67 88.28
N VAL A 393 -53.34 122.45 88.43
CA VAL A 393 -52.33 122.65 87.36
C VAL A 393 -51.60 121.36 87.02
N ALA A 394 -51.25 120.54 88.03
CA ALA A 394 -50.66 119.23 87.81
C ALA A 394 -51.63 118.28 87.08
N LEU A 395 -52.91 118.32 87.43
CA LEU A 395 -53.97 117.48 86.86
C LEU A 395 -54.31 117.88 85.41
N GLN A 396 -54.29 119.18 85.09
CA GLN A 396 -54.38 119.67 83.71
C GLN A 396 -53.22 119.15 82.83
N ARG A 397 -51.97 119.24 83.30
CA ARG A 397 -50.80 118.71 82.57
C ARG A 397 -50.91 117.20 82.29
N GLN A 398 -51.45 116.42 83.23
CA GLN A 398 -51.70 114.98 83.01
C GLN A 398 -52.85 114.73 82.02
N ARG A 399 -53.92 115.54 82.03
CA ARG A 399 -54.99 115.48 81.02
C ARG A 399 -54.47 115.77 79.61
N GLU A 400 -53.60 116.78 79.44
CA GLU A 400 -52.94 117.05 78.15
C GLU A 400 -52.05 115.89 77.69
N ALA A 401 -51.26 115.31 78.60
CA ALA A 401 -50.38 114.18 78.29
C ALA A 401 -51.19 112.95 77.83
N LEU A 402 -52.30 112.65 78.52
CA LEU A 402 -53.26 111.62 78.13
C LEU A 402 -53.92 111.91 76.78
N PHE A 403 -54.33 113.15 76.51
CA PHE A 403 -54.92 113.52 75.22
C PHE A 403 -53.93 113.32 74.06
N ARG A 404 -52.70 113.84 74.19
CA ARG A 404 -51.62 113.65 73.21
C ARG A 404 -51.31 112.16 72.98
N LYS A 405 -51.29 111.34 74.04
CA LYS A 405 -51.08 109.88 73.91
C LYS A 405 -52.27 109.15 73.28
N THR A 406 -53.49 109.57 73.56
CA THR A 406 -54.71 109.02 72.93
C THR A 406 -54.73 109.33 71.44
N GLN A 407 -54.34 110.55 71.06
CA GLN A 407 -54.22 110.97 69.65
C GLN A 407 -53.11 110.19 68.91
N GLN A 408 -51.94 110.01 69.52
CA GLN A 408 -50.88 109.13 68.98
C GLN A 408 -51.37 107.70 68.79
N LEU A 409 -52.12 107.16 69.75
CA LEU A 409 -52.67 105.80 69.69
C LEU A 409 -53.78 105.67 68.63
N GLN A 410 -54.57 106.71 68.36
CA GLN A 410 -55.50 106.74 67.24
C GLN A 410 -54.78 106.73 65.88
N VAL A 411 -53.71 107.52 65.71
CA VAL A 411 -52.91 107.52 64.47
C VAL A 411 -52.28 106.15 64.23
N LEU A 412 -51.68 105.53 65.24
CA LEU A 412 -51.11 104.18 65.15
C LEU A 412 -52.18 103.12 64.83
N ARG A 413 -53.38 103.20 65.42
CA ARG A 413 -54.52 102.32 65.06
C ARG A 413 -55.03 102.53 63.64
N GLN A 414 -54.92 103.74 63.08
CA GLN A 414 -55.27 103.95 61.69
C GLN A 414 -54.20 103.36 60.75
N GLN A 415 -52.92 103.57 61.04
CA GLN A 415 -51.82 102.93 60.32
C GLN A 415 -51.89 101.40 60.39
N GLU A 416 -52.24 100.83 61.55
CA GLU A 416 -52.50 99.39 61.72
C GLU A 416 -53.63 98.91 60.79
N LYS A 417 -54.75 99.64 60.72
CA LYS A 417 -55.85 99.33 59.79
C LYS A 417 -55.40 99.42 58.33
N ASP A 418 -54.72 100.49 57.95
CA ASP A 418 -54.28 100.74 56.58
C ASP A 418 -53.29 99.64 56.12
N MET A 419 -52.35 99.25 56.99
CA MET A 419 -51.44 98.13 56.77
C MET A 419 -52.17 96.79 56.75
N SER A 420 -53.19 96.57 57.58
CA SER A 420 -54.04 95.37 57.52
C SER A 420 -54.84 95.30 56.21
N GLY A 421 -55.24 96.45 55.67
CA GLY A 421 -55.85 96.60 54.35
C GLY A 421 -54.87 96.22 53.24
N GLN A 422 -53.64 96.77 53.28
CA GLN A 422 -52.59 96.41 52.32
C GLN A 422 -52.20 94.93 52.41
N LEU A 423 -52.14 94.34 53.60
CA LEU A 423 -51.88 92.91 53.81
C LEU A 423 -53.04 92.04 53.31
N SER A 424 -54.30 92.45 53.47
CA SER A 424 -55.45 91.71 52.95
C SER A 424 -55.52 91.80 51.42
N ALA A 425 -55.29 92.98 50.83
CA ALA A 425 -55.16 93.15 49.38
C ALA A 425 -53.99 92.33 48.82
N SER A 426 -52.82 92.36 49.47
CA SER A 426 -51.66 91.55 49.08
C SER A 426 -51.92 90.04 49.18
N ARG A 427 -52.67 89.60 50.20
CA ARG A 427 -53.15 88.21 50.30
C ARG A 427 -54.09 87.83 49.16
N VAL A 428 -55.03 88.71 48.78
CA VAL A 428 -55.93 88.48 47.62
C VAL A 428 -55.13 88.41 46.31
N VAL A 429 -54.15 89.30 46.12
CA VAL A 429 -53.22 89.24 44.98
C VAL A 429 -52.42 87.93 45.00
N LEU A 430 -51.90 87.49 46.14
CA LEU A 430 -51.20 86.20 46.27
C LEU A 430 -52.12 84.99 46.01
N THR A 431 -53.40 85.02 46.41
CA THR A 431 -54.35 83.94 46.06
C THR A 431 -54.68 83.94 44.57
N ASN A 432 -54.73 85.12 43.92
CA ASN A 432 -54.95 85.23 42.47
C ASN A 432 -53.71 84.86 41.65
N LEU A 433 -52.51 85.17 42.16
CA LEU A 433 -51.26 84.73 41.56
C LEU A 433 -51.07 83.22 41.73
N THR A 434 -51.35 82.64 42.90
CA THR A 434 -51.23 81.18 43.11
C THR A 434 -52.33 80.38 42.41
N SER A 435 -53.54 80.91 42.22
CA SER A 435 -54.54 80.28 41.35
C SER A 435 -54.14 80.35 39.87
N ARG A 436 -53.55 81.47 39.42
CA ARG A 436 -52.98 81.61 38.08
C ARG A 436 -51.74 80.73 37.87
N LEU A 437 -50.92 80.54 38.89
CA LEU A 437 -49.74 79.66 38.88
C LEU A 437 -50.20 78.21 38.76
N ARG A 438 -51.14 77.74 39.61
CA ARG A 438 -51.80 76.43 39.44
C ARG A 438 -52.45 76.23 38.07
N ALA A 439 -53.04 77.27 37.50
CA ALA A 439 -53.63 77.23 36.16
C ALA A 439 -52.60 77.27 35.01
N LEU A 440 -51.33 77.58 35.31
CA LEU A 440 -50.18 77.39 34.43
C LEU A 440 -49.56 76.01 34.67
N ASP A 441 -49.43 75.53 35.92
CA ASP A 441 -48.97 74.16 36.24
C ASP A 441 -49.86 73.11 35.58
N LEU A 442 -51.19 73.27 35.66
CA LEU A 442 -52.18 72.41 34.99
C LEU A 442 -52.16 72.54 33.46
N LYS A 443 -51.50 73.56 32.89
CA LYS A 443 -51.23 73.67 31.45
C LYS A 443 -49.88 73.06 31.10
N ALA A 444 -48.86 73.21 31.94
CA ALA A 444 -47.57 72.57 31.80
C ALA A 444 -47.73 71.05 31.85
N LEU A 445 -48.43 70.50 32.85
CA LEU A 445 -48.76 69.08 32.94
C LEU A 445 -49.52 68.57 31.71
N LYS A 446 -50.47 69.35 31.17
CA LYS A 446 -51.18 69.00 29.92
C LYS A 446 -50.29 69.13 28.68
N GLN A 447 -49.32 70.03 28.68
CA GLN A 447 -48.30 70.12 27.64
C GLN A 447 -47.32 68.95 27.75
N GLU A 448 -46.94 68.51 28.94
CA GLU A 448 -46.16 67.29 29.18
C GLU A 448 -46.94 66.02 28.78
N GLU A 449 -48.24 65.93 29.07
CA GLU A 449 -49.11 64.87 28.55
C GLU A 449 -49.17 64.88 27.00
N ILE A 450 -49.32 66.06 26.39
CA ILE A 450 -49.37 66.19 24.92
C ILE A 450 -48.00 65.87 24.31
N ILE A 451 -46.90 66.36 24.89
CA ILE A 451 -45.53 66.07 24.47
C ILE A 451 -45.25 64.58 24.62
N TYR A 452 -45.57 63.94 25.75
CA TYR A 452 -45.39 62.50 25.94
C TYR A 452 -46.21 61.67 24.95
N ASN A 453 -47.47 62.07 24.66
CA ASN A 453 -48.27 61.41 23.62
C ASN A 453 -47.73 61.64 22.20
N GLN A 454 -47.17 62.82 21.92
CA GLN A 454 -46.52 63.13 20.65
C GLN A 454 -45.18 62.40 20.52
N ASP A 455 -44.35 62.34 21.57
CA ASP A 455 -43.11 61.57 21.65
C ASP A 455 -43.37 60.07 21.52
N PHE A 456 -44.46 59.56 22.10
CA PHE A 456 -44.87 58.17 21.90
C PHE A 456 -45.29 57.92 20.44
N GLN A 457 -46.05 58.83 19.82
CA GLN A 457 -46.39 58.75 18.40
C GLN A 457 -45.17 58.91 17.49
N ILE A 458 -44.23 59.80 17.82
CA ILE A 458 -42.96 59.99 17.14
C ILE A 458 -42.15 58.71 17.26
N GLN A 459 -41.92 58.15 18.46
CA GLN A 459 -41.25 56.85 18.63
C GLN A 459 -41.94 55.72 17.86
N LEU A 460 -43.27 55.70 17.77
CA LEU A 460 -44.00 54.71 16.98
C LEU A 460 -43.79 54.91 15.47
N LEU A 461 -43.80 56.16 15.00
CA LEU A 461 -43.54 56.56 13.63
C LEU A 461 -42.07 56.40 13.26
N GLU A 462 -41.13 56.57 14.19
CA GLU A 462 -39.69 56.34 14.01
C GLU A 462 -39.39 54.85 13.98
N ARG A 463 -39.94 54.04 14.90
CA ARG A 463 -39.89 52.57 14.79
C ARG A 463 -40.59 52.04 13.53
N LYS A 464 -41.44 52.83 12.87
CA LYS A 464 -42.00 52.54 11.54
C LYS A 464 -41.11 53.06 10.41
N ARG A 465 -40.51 54.25 10.56
CA ARG A 465 -39.57 54.90 9.63
C ARG A 465 -38.30 54.07 9.51
N SER A 466 -37.64 53.74 10.61
CA SER A 466 -36.52 52.81 10.70
C SER A 466 -36.83 51.49 10.00
N ARG A 467 -37.95 50.83 10.33
CA ARG A 467 -38.36 49.59 9.64
C ARG A 467 -38.63 49.75 8.13
N LEU A 468 -39.08 50.92 7.67
CA LEU A 468 -39.21 51.26 6.25
C LEU A 468 -37.88 51.69 5.60
N GLN A 469 -36.91 52.14 6.38
CA GLN A 469 -35.54 52.50 5.97
C GLN A 469 -34.56 51.30 6.01
N GLY A 470 -35.00 50.12 6.47
CA GLY A 470 -34.21 48.89 6.58
C GLY A 470 -33.61 48.63 7.97
N GLU A 471 -33.83 49.51 8.93
CA GLU A 471 -33.49 49.33 10.34
C GLU A 471 -34.59 48.52 11.05
N THR A 472 -34.52 47.20 10.93
CA THR A 472 -35.35 46.24 11.67
C THR A 472 -34.73 45.89 13.03
N ASN A 473 -35.53 45.36 13.96
CA ASN A 473 -35.03 44.89 15.25
C ASN A 473 -33.93 43.84 15.05
N ALA A 474 -32.88 43.79 15.87
CA ALA A 474 -31.71 42.92 15.61
C ALA A 474 -32.06 41.42 15.39
N GLY A 475 -33.15 40.92 15.98
CA GLY A 475 -33.69 39.58 15.69
C GLY A 475 -34.40 39.47 14.34
N GLU A 476 -35.27 40.42 14.00
CA GLU A 476 -35.92 40.53 12.68
C GLU A 476 -34.87 40.70 11.57
N LYS A 477 -33.85 41.53 11.81
CA LYS A 477 -32.71 41.75 10.92
C LYS A 477 -31.97 40.43 10.68
N LYS A 478 -31.57 39.72 11.74
CA LYS A 478 -30.93 38.40 11.61
C LYS A 478 -31.78 37.39 10.84
N VAL A 479 -33.09 37.33 11.08
CA VAL A 479 -34.00 36.41 10.36
C VAL A 479 -34.16 36.80 8.87
N LEU A 480 -34.16 38.09 8.55
CA LEU A 480 -34.17 38.55 7.16
C LEU A 480 -32.80 38.35 6.48
N GLU A 481 -31.69 38.52 7.20
CA GLU A 481 -30.33 38.27 6.72
C GLU A 481 -30.08 36.77 6.49
N THR A 482 -30.50 35.89 7.40
CA THR A 482 -30.46 34.43 7.15
C THR A 482 -31.33 34.08 5.97
N ARG A 483 -32.57 34.61 5.87
CA ARG A 483 -33.46 34.32 4.74
C ARG A 483 -32.94 34.87 3.40
N VAL A 484 -32.29 36.02 3.38
CA VAL A 484 -31.58 36.54 2.19
C VAL A 484 -30.37 35.66 1.86
N SER A 485 -29.63 35.18 2.86
CA SER A 485 -28.50 34.25 2.64
C SER A 485 -28.97 32.91 2.04
N GLU A 486 -30.04 32.31 2.59
CA GLU A 486 -30.70 31.10 2.08
C GLU A 486 -31.21 31.28 0.65
N LEU A 487 -31.85 32.40 0.35
CA LEU A 487 -32.35 32.69 -0.99
C LEU A 487 -31.19 32.98 -1.97
N SER A 488 -30.10 33.60 -1.51
CA SER A 488 -28.92 33.84 -2.33
C SER A 488 -28.16 32.54 -2.64
N SER A 489 -27.96 31.65 -1.67
CA SER A 489 -27.34 30.35 -1.89
C SER A 489 -28.21 29.46 -2.78
N ALA A 490 -29.53 29.45 -2.57
CA ALA A 490 -30.46 28.76 -3.47
C ALA A 490 -30.42 29.32 -4.90
N VAL A 491 -30.36 30.65 -5.08
CA VAL A 491 -30.20 31.28 -6.40
C VAL A 491 -28.86 30.92 -7.04
N ASP A 492 -27.76 30.92 -6.28
CA ASP A 492 -26.45 30.54 -6.80
C ASP A 492 -26.33 29.04 -7.07
N ASP A 493 -27.02 28.17 -6.34
CA ASP A 493 -27.16 26.74 -6.69
C ASP A 493 -28.04 26.53 -7.93
N LYS A 494 -29.07 27.34 -8.14
CA LYS A 494 -29.79 27.37 -9.43
C LYS A 494 -28.89 27.90 -10.56
N ARG A 495 -28.01 28.87 -10.32
CA ARG A 495 -27.01 29.34 -11.31
C ARG A 495 -25.93 28.30 -11.59
N ARG A 496 -25.42 27.60 -10.58
CA ARG A 496 -24.45 26.49 -10.69
C ARG A 496 -25.04 25.34 -11.49
N THR A 497 -26.28 24.92 -11.17
CA THR A 497 -26.98 23.85 -11.91
C THR A 497 -27.34 24.28 -13.34
N LEU A 498 -27.80 25.51 -13.58
CA LEU A 498 -28.00 26.04 -14.94
C LEU A 498 -26.70 26.11 -15.74
N SER A 499 -25.59 26.53 -15.13
CA SER A 499 -24.27 26.59 -15.78
C SER A 499 -23.74 25.19 -16.12
N SER A 500 -23.91 24.23 -15.20
CA SER A 500 -23.61 22.82 -15.43
C SER A 500 -24.45 22.27 -16.59
N ASN A 501 -25.76 22.47 -16.56
CA ASN A 501 -26.68 22.05 -17.63
C ASN A 501 -26.36 22.71 -18.97
N HIS A 502 -25.95 23.98 -19.00
CA HIS A 502 -25.50 24.66 -20.22
C HIS A 502 -24.18 24.07 -20.75
N SER A 503 -23.26 23.68 -19.86
CA SER A 503 -22.03 22.96 -20.25
C SER A 503 -22.32 21.57 -20.82
N LEU A 504 -23.29 20.84 -20.24
CA LEU A 504 -23.75 19.53 -20.73
C LEU A 504 -24.47 19.66 -22.07
N LEU A 505 -25.35 20.65 -22.23
CA LEU A 505 -25.98 20.98 -23.51
C LEU A 505 -24.95 21.33 -24.58
N ARG A 506 -23.89 22.07 -24.25
CA ARG A 506 -22.79 22.37 -25.18
C ARG A 506 -22.01 21.11 -25.57
N LYS A 507 -21.64 20.26 -24.59
CA LYS A 507 -21.01 18.94 -24.85
C LYS A 507 -21.89 18.06 -25.76
N LEU A 508 -23.21 18.04 -25.54
CA LEU A 508 -24.17 17.33 -26.38
C LEU A 508 -24.28 17.92 -27.80
N GLN A 509 -24.34 19.25 -27.94
CA GLN A 509 -24.34 19.93 -29.25
C GLN A 509 -23.07 19.65 -30.05
N ASP A 510 -21.90 19.67 -29.42
CA ASP A 510 -20.63 19.35 -30.08
C ASP A 510 -20.49 17.85 -30.39
N GLY A 511 -21.09 16.99 -29.55
CA GLY A 511 -21.30 15.56 -29.83
C GLY A 511 -22.17 15.34 -31.07
N VAL A 512 -23.33 15.99 -31.16
CA VAL A 512 -24.21 15.94 -32.34
C VAL A 512 -23.48 16.45 -33.59
N ARG A 513 -22.78 17.59 -33.51
CA ARG A 513 -21.93 18.11 -34.61
C ARG A 513 -20.82 17.13 -35.01
N HIS A 514 -20.29 16.34 -34.09
CA HIS A 514 -19.29 15.30 -34.38
C HIS A 514 -19.92 14.06 -35.05
N VAL A 515 -21.11 13.64 -34.62
CA VAL A 515 -21.88 12.56 -35.24
C VAL A 515 -22.35 12.95 -36.64
N MET A 516 -22.84 14.16 -36.87
CA MET A 516 -23.21 14.66 -38.21
C MET A 516 -22.00 14.62 -39.15
N ARG A 517 -20.85 15.18 -38.75
CA ARG A 517 -19.62 15.13 -39.57
C ARG A 517 -19.07 13.72 -39.80
N LYS A 518 -19.36 12.75 -38.91
CA LYS A 518 -19.09 11.33 -39.15
C LYS A 518 -20.06 10.76 -40.19
N MET A 519 -21.36 11.01 -40.03
CA MET A 519 -22.42 10.57 -40.93
C MET A 519 -22.21 11.09 -42.37
N GLU A 520 -21.89 12.37 -42.52
CA GLU A 520 -21.54 13.02 -43.80
C GLU A 520 -20.38 12.30 -44.49
N ARG A 521 -19.28 12.03 -43.78
CA ARG A 521 -18.12 11.31 -44.32
C ARG A 521 -18.45 9.88 -44.73
N THR A 522 -19.21 9.14 -43.90
CA THR A 522 -19.68 7.79 -44.28
C THR A 522 -20.70 7.83 -45.43
N GLY A 523 -21.44 8.92 -45.59
CA GLY A 523 -22.35 9.17 -46.71
C GLY A 523 -21.58 9.39 -48.01
N ALA A 524 -20.54 10.21 -47.99
CA ALA A 524 -19.62 10.40 -49.12
C ALA A 524 -18.93 9.08 -49.50
N GLN A 525 -18.30 8.39 -48.55
CA GLN A 525 -17.67 7.08 -48.78
C GLN A 525 -18.65 6.03 -49.34
N LYS A 526 -19.91 6.04 -48.89
CA LYS A 526 -20.97 5.19 -49.46
C LYS A 526 -21.30 5.60 -50.90
N GLN A 527 -21.38 6.91 -51.20
CA GLN A 527 -21.58 7.39 -52.57
C GLN A 527 -20.41 6.95 -53.46
N ASP A 528 -19.17 7.19 -53.06
CA ASP A 528 -17.95 6.77 -53.76
C ASP A 528 -17.98 5.27 -54.07
N LEU A 529 -18.21 4.42 -53.06
CA LEU A 529 -18.31 2.96 -53.23
C LEU A 529 -19.48 2.56 -54.16
N THR A 530 -20.63 3.25 -54.13
CA THR A 530 -21.71 2.98 -55.09
C THR A 530 -21.40 3.46 -56.52
N THR A 531 -20.61 4.52 -56.70
CA THR A 531 -20.10 4.87 -58.04
C THR A 531 -19.12 3.83 -58.54
N LYS A 532 -18.18 3.37 -57.70
CA LYS A 532 -17.21 2.35 -58.08
C LYS A 532 -17.84 0.99 -58.36
N SER A 533 -18.90 0.63 -57.63
CA SER A 533 -19.71 -0.55 -57.93
C SER A 533 -20.40 -0.44 -59.30
N LYS A 534 -20.94 0.74 -59.68
CA LYS A 534 -21.51 0.97 -61.00
C LYS A 534 -20.46 0.89 -62.11
N GLU A 535 -19.28 1.46 -61.92
CA GLU A 535 -18.15 1.34 -62.86
C GLU A 535 -17.75 -0.12 -63.08
N LEU A 536 -17.60 -0.89 -61.99
CA LEU A 536 -17.24 -2.31 -62.07
C LEU A 536 -18.32 -3.13 -62.77
N ASN A 537 -19.60 -2.85 -62.53
CA ASN A 537 -20.70 -3.50 -63.25
C ASN A 537 -20.67 -3.16 -64.75
N LEU A 538 -20.41 -1.90 -65.13
CA LEU A 538 -20.26 -1.51 -66.54
C LEU A 538 -19.06 -2.20 -67.21
N TYR A 539 -17.94 -2.37 -66.50
CA TYR A 539 -16.78 -3.12 -66.98
C TYR A 539 -17.07 -4.63 -67.13
N ILE A 540 -17.82 -5.21 -66.20
CA ILE A 540 -18.30 -6.60 -66.29
C ILE A 540 -19.24 -6.76 -67.50
N ASP A 541 -20.19 -5.85 -67.71
CA ASP A 541 -21.10 -5.88 -68.88
C ASP A 541 -20.35 -5.71 -70.20
N ALA A 542 -19.34 -4.84 -70.25
CA ALA A 542 -18.50 -4.65 -71.44
C ALA A 542 -17.68 -5.90 -71.76
N SER A 543 -16.96 -6.46 -70.78
CA SER A 543 -16.17 -7.68 -70.95
C SER A 543 -17.04 -8.91 -71.26
N GLN A 544 -18.26 -9.00 -70.71
CA GLN A 544 -19.23 -10.04 -71.09
C GLN A 544 -19.70 -9.91 -72.55
N LYS A 545 -19.90 -8.68 -73.07
CA LYS A 545 -20.23 -8.44 -74.48
C LYS A 545 -19.06 -8.81 -75.39
N GLU A 546 -17.85 -8.37 -75.07
CA GLU A 546 -16.64 -8.72 -75.82
C GLU A 546 -16.43 -10.25 -75.85
N LEU A 547 -16.54 -10.92 -74.72
CA LEU A 547 -16.43 -12.38 -74.60
C LEU A 547 -17.50 -13.11 -75.44
N LYS A 548 -18.73 -12.57 -75.55
CA LYS A 548 -19.75 -13.09 -76.49
C LYS A 548 -19.30 -12.95 -77.95
N THR A 549 -18.77 -11.79 -78.36
CA THR A 549 -18.27 -11.61 -79.74
C THR A 549 -17.06 -12.49 -80.06
N MET A 550 -16.17 -12.73 -79.09
CA MET A 550 -15.03 -13.64 -79.27
C MET A 550 -15.47 -15.11 -79.35
N ARG A 551 -16.52 -15.51 -78.61
CA ARG A 551 -17.13 -16.83 -78.79
C ARG A 551 -17.75 -17.01 -80.18
N GLN A 552 -18.42 -15.98 -80.71
CA GLN A 552 -18.98 -16.00 -82.07
C GLN A 552 -17.86 -16.15 -83.11
N ARG A 553 -16.85 -15.28 -83.10
CA ARG A 553 -15.66 -15.37 -83.99
C ARG A 553 -14.98 -16.75 -83.95
N ASN A 554 -14.91 -17.38 -82.78
CA ASN A 554 -14.37 -18.73 -82.64
C ASN A 554 -15.30 -19.81 -83.23
N GLN A 555 -16.62 -19.62 -83.19
CA GLN A 555 -17.57 -20.51 -83.88
C GLN A 555 -17.47 -20.32 -85.40
N ASP A 556 -17.37 -19.09 -85.89
CA ASP A 556 -17.22 -18.76 -87.32
C ASP A 556 -15.95 -19.40 -87.89
N THR A 557 -14.79 -19.16 -87.28
CA THR A 557 -13.51 -19.77 -87.69
C THR A 557 -13.48 -21.30 -87.53
N MET A 558 -14.29 -21.88 -86.63
CA MET A 558 -14.50 -23.34 -86.57
C MET A 558 -15.37 -23.87 -87.72
N VAL A 559 -16.22 -23.05 -88.35
CA VAL A 559 -16.94 -23.39 -89.58
C VAL A 559 -16.01 -23.25 -90.79
N ASP A 560 -15.25 -22.16 -90.90
CA ASP A 560 -14.25 -21.97 -91.96
C ASP A 560 -13.22 -23.12 -91.97
N GLY A 561 -12.71 -23.48 -90.80
CA GLY A 561 -11.79 -24.62 -90.61
C GLY A 561 -12.43 -26.01 -90.82
N ARG A 562 -13.75 -26.10 -91.05
CA ARG A 562 -14.43 -27.31 -91.56
C ARG A 562 -14.63 -27.25 -93.07
N LEU A 563 -14.97 -26.09 -93.62
CA LEU A 563 -15.07 -25.86 -95.07
C LEU A 563 -13.72 -26.16 -95.76
N LEU A 564 -12.62 -25.57 -95.25
CA LEU A 564 -11.25 -25.85 -95.73
C LEU A 564 -10.87 -27.34 -95.67
N LYS A 565 -11.41 -28.11 -94.71
CA LYS A 565 -11.17 -29.56 -94.64
C LYS A 565 -11.92 -30.34 -95.73
N LEU A 566 -13.12 -29.90 -96.09
CA LEU A 566 -13.88 -30.47 -97.21
C LEU A 566 -13.21 -30.14 -98.55
N GLU A 567 -12.68 -28.92 -98.72
CA GLU A 567 -11.90 -28.53 -99.89
C GLU A 567 -10.61 -29.37 -100.03
N VAL A 568 -9.86 -29.55 -98.93
CA VAL A 568 -8.66 -30.41 -98.91
C VAL A 568 -9.01 -31.88 -99.20
N GLN A 569 -10.16 -32.39 -98.74
CA GLN A 569 -10.64 -33.73 -99.12
C GLN A 569 -10.94 -33.81 -100.62
N HIS A 570 -11.73 -32.87 -101.15
CA HIS A 570 -12.08 -32.84 -102.57
C HIS A 570 -10.85 -32.74 -103.49
N LEU A 571 -9.87 -31.89 -103.16
CA LEU A 571 -8.61 -31.78 -103.89
C LEU A 571 -7.77 -33.07 -103.81
N ARG A 572 -7.81 -33.77 -102.67
CA ARG A 572 -7.10 -35.04 -102.48
C ARG A 572 -7.71 -36.17 -103.32
N ASP A 573 -9.03 -36.27 -103.36
CA ASP A 573 -9.74 -37.27 -104.15
C ASP A 573 -9.53 -37.04 -105.65
N LEU A 574 -9.53 -35.77 -106.09
CA LEU A 574 -9.22 -35.37 -107.46
C LEU A 574 -7.76 -35.67 -107.85
N LEU A 575 -6.82 -35.54 -106.90
CA LEU A 575 -5.42 -35.96 -107.09
C LEU A 575 -5.28 -37.48 -107.22
N TYR A 576 -5.98 -38.26 -106.37
CA TYR A 576 -5.97 -39.73 -106.48
C TYR A 576 -6.56 -40.21 -107.81
N ALA A 577 -7.71 -39.70 -108.23
CA ALA A 577 -8.31 -40.04 -109.53
C ALA A 577 -7.36 -39.74 -110.71
N ARG A 578 -6.54 -38.68 -110.61
CA ARG A 578 -5.51 -38.36 -111.60
C ARG A 578 -4.29 -39.30 -111.53
N ALA A 579 -3.91 -39.75 -110.33
CA ALA A 579 -2.84 -40.74 -110.15
C ALA A 579 -3.24 -42.11 -110.73
N ASP A 580 -4.46 -42.58 -110.47
CA ASP A 580 -5.02 -43.81 -111.06
C ASP A 580 -5.06 -43.73 -112.60
N GLY A 581 -5.43 -42.56 -113.14
CA GLY A 581 -5.33 -42.26 -114.57
C GLY A 581 -3.91 -42.44 -115.13
N VAL A 582 -2.88 -41.91 -114.45
CA VAL A 582 -1.47 -42.09 -114.86
C VAL A 582 -1.04 -43.56 -114.78
N LEU A 583 -1.39 -44.28 -113.72
CA LEU A 583 -1.10 -45.72 -113.55
C LEU A 583 -1.76 -46.56 -114.66
N SER A 584 -2.98 -46.20 -115.09
CA SER A 584 -3.66 -46.86 -116.21
C SER A 584 -2.93 -46.67 -117.55
N LEU A 585 -2.33 -45.50 -117.78
CA LEU A 585 -1.53 -45.22 -118.98
C LEU A 585 -0.17 -45.92 -118.94
N GLU A 586 0.47 -45.97 -117.77
CA GLU A 586 1.78 -46.62 -117.62
C GLU A 586 1.69 -48.15 -117.74
N THR A 587 0.61 -48.77 -117.24
CA THR A 587 0.33 -50.19 -117.47
C THR A 587 0.04 -50.50 -118.94
N GLN A 588 -0.71 -49.66 -119.65
CA GLN A 588 -0.88 -49.79 -121.11
C GLN A 588 0.45 -49.66 -121.87
N ARG A 589 1.31 -48.69 -121.51
CA ARG A 589 2.65 -48.54 -122.09
C ARG A 589 3.49 -49.81 -121.93
N LEU A 590 3.47 -50.42 -120.73
CA LEU A 590 4.21 -51.65 -120.45
C LEU A 590 3.67 -52.84 -121.27
N GLN A 591 2.35 -52.99 -121.41
CA GLN A 591 1.73 -54.04 -122.23
C GLN A 591 2.09 -53.93 -123.73
N LEU A 592 2.19 -52.70 -124.26
CA LEU A 592 2.68 -52.47 -125.63
C LEU A 592 4.17 -52.82 -125.75
N GLN A 593 4.97 -52.50 -124.72
CA GLN A 593 6.40 -52.82 -124.71
C GLN A 593 6.68 -54.33 -124.63
N THR A 594 5.85 -55.13 -123.93
CA THR A 594 5.96 -56.60 -123.97
C THR A 594 5.59 -57.17 -125.33
N LYS A 595 4.49 -56.73 -125.96
CA LYS A 595 4.11 -57.17 -127.32
C LYS A 595 5.18 -56.84 -128.37
N MET A 596 5.85 -55.69 -128.25
CA MET A 596 7.01 -55.37 -129.08
C MET A 596 8.18 -56.34 -128.86
N LYS A 597 8.49 -56.70 -127.61
CA LYS A 597 9.55 -57.67 -127.29
C LYS A 597 9.23 -59.08 -127.81
N GLU A 598 7.98 -59.52 -127.71
CA GLU A 598 7.49 -60.79 -128.26
C GLU A 598 7.73 -60.86 -129.78
N LYS A 599 7.32 -59.83 -130.53
CA LYS A 599 7.57 -59.75 -131.98
C LYS A 599 9.06 -59.73 -132.34
N HIS A 600 9.91 -59.10 -131.52
CA HIS A 600 11.37 -59.19 -131.69
C HIS A 600 11.94 -60.57 -131.38
N VAL A 601 11.27 -61.42 -130.59
CA VAL A 601 11.66 -62.84 -130.39
C VAL A 601 11.22 -63.69 -131.58
N GLU A 602 9.98 -63.54 -132.06
CA GLU A 602 9.48 -64.24 -133.26
C GLU A 602 10.40 -64.04 -134.47
N VAL A 603 10.74 -62.79 -134.80
CA VAL A 603 11.63 -62.48 -135.94
C VAL A 603 13.01 -63.11 -135.77
N ARG A 604 13.57 -63.10 -134.55
CA ARG A 604 14.85 -63.77 -134.27
C ARG A 604 14.76 -65.29 -134.44
N LEU A 605 13.68 -65.93 -133.97
CA LEU A 605 13.48 -67.37 -134.17
C LEU A 605 13.39 -67.76 -135.66
N HIS A 606 12.83 -66.91 -136.52
CA HIS A 606 12.86 -67.12 -137.96
C HIS A 606 14.28 -66.97 -138.56
N CYS A 607 15.07 -65.99 -138.11
CA CYS A 607 16.49 -65.88 -138.50
C CYS A 607 17.34 -67.06 -138.00
N ASP A 608 17.09 -67.53 -136.78
CA ASP A 608 17.74 -68.71 -136.18
C ASP A 608 17.36 -70.00 -136.92
N LEU A 609 16.15 -70.10 -137.48
CA LEU A 609 15.72 -71.24 -138.30
C LEU A 609 16.45 -71.26 -139.66
N LEU A 610 16.54 -70.11 -140.33
CA LEU A 610 17.25 -70.00 -141.61
C LEU A 610 18.75 -70.25 -141.45
N THR A 611 19.38 -69.71 -140.39
CA THR A 611 20.78 -70.02 -140.09
C THR A 611 21.00 -71.46 -139.61
N LYS A 612 20.00 -72.12 -139.01
CA LYS A 612 20.05 -73.57 -138.74
C LYS A 612 19.98 -74.40 -140.02
N GLN A 613 19.15 -74.03 -141.01
CA GLN A 613 19.16 -74.70 -142.31
C GLN A 613 20.52 -74.58 -143.01
N SER A 614 21.12 -73.38 -142.99
CA SER A 614 22.51 -73.19 -143.49
C SER A 614 23.55 -74.00 -142.70
N LYS A 615 23.37 -74.16 -141.38
CA LYS A 615 24.28 -74.97 -140.56
C LYS A 615 24.11 -76.47 -140.77
N ILE A 616 22.94 -76.95 -141.19
CA ILE A 616 22.73 -78.38 -141.51
C ILE A 616 23.52 -78.73 -142.78
N THR A 617 23.49 -77.91 -143.82
CA THR A 617 24.30 -78.14 -145.03
C THR A 617 25.81 -77.99 -144.78
N GLU A 618 26.22 -77.09 -143.87
CA GLU A 618 27.59 -77.08 -143.35
C GLU A 618 27.94 -78.33 -142.52
N GLN A 619 26.98 -78.88 -141.76
CA GLN A 619 27.19 -80.05 -140.91
C GLN A 619 27.28 -81.35 -141.70
N GLU A 620 26.57 -81.49 -142.81
CA GLU A 620 26.81 -82.55 -143.80
C GLU A 620 28.25 -82.48 -144.34
N CYS A 621 28.78 -81.26 -144.57
CA CYS A 621 30.19 -81.06 -144.94
C CYS A 621 31.19 -81.27 -143.77
N GLN A 622 30.75 -81.23 -142.51
CA GLN A 622 31.58 -81.45 -141.32
C GLN A 622 31.52 -82.90 -140.81
N ALA A 623 30.46 -83.65 -141.06
CA ALA A 623 30.36 -85.07 -140.72
C ALA A 623 31.49 -85.86 -141.43
N LEU A 624 31.71 -85.55 -142.71
CA LEU A 624 32.84 -86.02 -143.54
C LEU A 624 34.24 -85.64 -142.98
N ARG A 625 34.31 -84.80 -141.95
CA ARG A 625 35.55 -84.43 -141.24
C ARG A 625 35.61 -85.00 -139.81
N ALA A 626 34.47 -85.14 -139.14
CA ALA A 626 34.39 -85.60 -137.75
C ALA A 626 34.81 -87.07 -137.60
N GLU A 627 34.52 -87.90 -138.61
CA GLU A 627 34.93 -89.31 -138.69
C GLU A 627 36.46 -89.50 -138.61
N VAL A 628 37.25 -88.45 -138.85
CA VAL A 628 38.71 -88.41 -138.72
C VAL A 628 39.18 -88.22 -137.27
N GLN A 629 38.41 -87.54 -136.40
CA GLN A 629 38.91 -87.09 -135.09
C GLN A 629 38.53 -87.95 -133.87
N GLU A 630 37.45 -88.73 -133.89
CA GLU A 630 37.02 -89.48 -132.67
C GLU A 630 38.02 -90.58 -132.24
N ARG A 631 39.03 -90.87 -133.07
CA ARG A 631 40.21 -91.67 -132.72
C ARG A 631 41.01 -91.16 -131.51
N MET A 632 40.81 -89.91 -131.06
CA MET A 632 41.69 -89.19 -130.12
C MET A 632 41.29 -89.26 -128.63
N ALA A 633 40.09 -88.81 -128.26
CA ALA A 633 39.87 -88.15 -126.96
C ALA A 633 39.55 -89.07 -125.74
N LYS A 634 39.98 -90.33 -125.75
CA LYS A 634 39.49 -91.36 -124.80
C LYS A 634 40.18 -91.37 -123.42
N VAL A 635 40.93 -90.31 -123.08
CA VAL A 635 41.99 -90.33 -122.05
C VAL A 635 41.59 -89.65 -120.73
N ASP A 636 41.18 -88.38 -120.73
CA ASP A 636 41.30 -87.49 -119.55
C ASP A 636 40.26 -87.64 -118.43
N LYS A 637 39.74 -88.85 -118.22
CA LYS A 637 39.24 -89.24 -116.90
C LYS A 637 40.45 -89.38 -115.97
N MET A 638 40.42 -88.78 -114.77
CA MET A 638 40.84 -89.40 -113.47
C MET A 638 40.92 -88.41 -112.29
N GLY A 639 41.22 -87.12 -112.50
CA GLY A 639 41.60 -86.19 -111.41
C GLY A 639 40.48 -85.71 -110.46
N LYS A 640 40.15 -86.46 -109.39
CA LYS A 640 39.12 -86.12 -108.36
C LYS A 640 39.69 -86.00 -106.90
N ARG A 641 38.98 -85.26 -105.97
CA ARG A 641 38.75 -85.43 -104.46
C ARG A 641 39.40 -84.49 -103.34
N TYR A 642 38.75 -84.41 -102.09
CA TYR A 642 39.04 -83.86 -100.65
C TYR A 642 38.42 -82.46 -100.12
N GLU A 643 38.17 -81.91 -98.85
CA GLU A 643 38.04 -82.20 -97.32
C GLU A 643 37.42 -81.01 -96.37
N SER A 644 37.09 -81.08 -95.00
CA SER A 644 36.47 -79.98 -94.06
C SER A 644 36.27 -80.16 -92.44
N LEU A 645 35.90 -79.14 -91.53
CA LEU A 645 35.60 -79.19 -89.98
C LEU A 645 34.92 -77.93 -89.17
N ILE A 646 34.52 -77.92 -87.81
CA ILE A 646 33.65 -76.87 -87.01
C ILE A 646 33.45 -76.83 -85.37
N LEU A 647 32.86 -75.76 -84.64
CA LEU A 647 31.97 -75.63 -83.32
C LEU A 647 32.18 -74.61 -82.02
N THR A 648 31.24 -74.42 -80.97
CA THR A 648 31.04 -73.25 -79.91
C THR A 648 30.21 -73.39 -78.48
N GLY A 649 30.11 -72.42 -77.44
CA GLY A 649 29.20 -72.38 -76.14
C GLY A 649 29.17 -71.19 -74.97
N PRO A 650 28.26 -71.09 -73.87
CA PRO A 650 27.88 -69.87 -72.94
C PRO A 650 27.33 -69.90 -71.35
N ASP A 651 26.97 -68.73 -70.64
CA ASP A 651 25.96 -68.24 -69.49
C ASP A 651 25.94 -68.28 -67.83
N LEU A 652 25.35 -67.29 -66.97
CA LEU A 652 24.82 -67.28 -65.45
C LEU A 652 24.33 -65.95 -64.56
N GLU A 653 23.77 -65.98 -63.26
CA GLU A 653 23.12 -64.86 -62.30
C GLU A 653 23.13 -65.02 -60.64
N GLU A 654 22.57 -64.40 -59.48
CA GLU A 654 21.48 -63.40 -58.87
C GLU A 654 21.60 -62.72 -57.32
N GLU A 655 20.54 -62.49 -56.39
CA GLU A 655 20.37 -61.51 -55.13
C GLU A 655 19.90 -61.97 -53.60
N ARG A 656 19.26 -61.39 -52.45
CA ARG A 656 18.38 -60.20 -51.82
C ARG A 656 18.37 -59.86 -50.19
N SER A 657 17.31 -59.25 -49.44
CA SER A 657 17.32 -58.53 -48.02
C SER A 657 16.14 -58.55 -46.84
N GLN A 658 15.88 -57.52 -45.89
CA GLN A 658 15.30 -57.58 -44.41
C GLN A 658 14.53 -56.34 -43.61
N ALA A 659 13.67 -56.42 -42.46
CA ALA A 659 13.03 -55.26 -41.62
C ALA A 659 12.30 -55.26 -40.13
N TYR A 660 12.18 -56.29 -39.25
CA TYR A 660 11.10 -56.44 -38.18
C TYR A 660 11.14 -55.76 -36.75
N TYR A 661 12.26 -55.28 -36.20
CA TYR A 661 12.50 -55.33 -34.73
C TYR A 661 12.11 -54.14 -33.82
N VAL A 662 11.70 -52.98 -34.36
CA VAL A 662 11.67 -51.71 -33.57
C VAL A 662 10.53 -51.60 -32.55
N ILE A 663 9.42 -52.32 -32.73
CA ILE A 663 8.17 -52.12 -31.95
C ILE A 663 8.26 -52.71 -30.52
N LYS A 664 9.12 -53.71 -30.27
CA LYS A 664 9.14 -54.44 -28.99
C LYS A 664 9.71 -53.62 -27.81
N ALA A 665 10.63 -52.69 -28.07
CA ALA A 665 11.44 -52.03 -27.04
C ALA A 665 10.70 -50.93 -26.22
N ALA A 666 9.41 -50.70 -26.47
CA ALA A 666 8.67 -49.59 -25.88
C ALA A 666 7.90 -49.92 -24.58
N GLN A 667 7.61 -51.20 -24.31
CA GLN A 667 6.70 -51.61 -23.23
C GLN A 667 7.42 -51.89 -21.88
N GLU A 668 8.67 -52.32 -21.91
CA GLU A 668 9.46 -52.74 -20.74
C GLU A 668 9.88 -51.58 -19.80
N LYS A 669 9.48 -50.33 -20.10
CA LYS A 669 9.94 -49.13 -19.38
C LYS A 669 9.06 -48.72 -18.19
N GLU A 670 7.79 -49.13 -18.17
CA GLU A 670 6.80 -48.63 -17.20
C GLU A 670 6.69 -49.51 -15.93
N GLU A 671 7.05 -50.80 -16.03
CA GLU A 671 7.03 -51.75 -14.90
C GLU A 671 8.07 -51.41 -13.81
N LEU A 672 9.19 -50.78 -14.18
CA LEU A 672 10.28 -50.46 -13.26
C LEU A 672 9.92 -49.41 -12.20
N GLN A 673 8.83 -48.65 -12.38
CA GLN A 673 8.48 -47.55 -11.47
C GLN A 673 7.67 -47.98 -10.25
N GLN A 674 7.07 -49.18 -10.25
CA GLN A 674 6.30 -49.69 -9.10
C GLN A 674 7.19 -50.31 -7.99
N ASN A 675 8.46 -50.60 -8.27
CA ASN A 675 9.39 -51.24 -7.33
C ASN A 675 10.01 -50.27 -6.30
N GLY A 676 9.72 -48.95 -6.37
CA GLY A 676 10.23 -47.96 -5.42
C GLY A 676 9.57 -48.04 -4.04
N ASP A 677 8.24 -48.14 -4.01
CA ASP A 677 7.40 -48.02 -2.80
C ASP A 677 7.54 -49.21 -1.82
N GLU A 678 8.28 -50.25 -2.22
CA GLU A 678 8.70 -51.38 -1.37
C GLU A 678 9.83 -51.00 -0.39
N LEU A 679 10.64 -49.98 -0.69
CA LEU A 679 11.87 -49.68 0.05
C LEU A 679 11.64 -48.88 1.34
N GLU A 680 10.72 -47.91 1.34
CA GLU A 680 10.39 -47.11 2.53
C GLU A 680 9.93 -47.97 3.72
N ARG A 681 9.31 -49.13 3.42
CA ARG A 681 8.81 -50.10 4.40
C ARG A 681 9.92 -50.66 5.31
N LYS A 682 11.20 -50.56 4.93
CA LYS A 682 12.36 -51.06 5.67
C LYS A 682 12.83 -50.11 6.79
N MET A 683 12.44 -48.83 6.74
CA MET A 683 12.92 -47.78 7.66
C MET A 683 12.52 -48.01 9.13
N ARG A 684 11.40 -48.66 9.39
CA ARG A 684 10.90 -49.00 10.75
C ARG A 684 11.78 -49.97 11.55
N LYS A 685 12.91 -50.44 11.00
CA LYS A 685 13.89 -51.24 11.76
C LYS A 685 14.79 -50.41 12.69
N ALA A 686 14.86 -49.09 12.53
CA ALA A 686 15.65 -48.21 13.41
C ALA A 686 15.10 -48.12 14.85
N GLU A 687 13.83 -48.45 15.06
CA GLU A 687 13.10 -48.39 16.35
C GLU A 687 13.63 -49.34 17.46
N LEU A 688 14.66 -50.14 17.16
CA LEU A 688 15.25 -51.10 18.09
C LEU A 688 16.45 -50.56 18.89
N GLU A 689 17.13 -49.51 18.41
CA GLU A 689 18.45 -49.11 18.94
C GLU A 689 18.36 -48.24 20.21
N MET A 690 17.23 -47.59 20.48
CA MET A 690 17.05 -46.68 21.63
C MET A 690 17.15 -47.36 23.01
N ARG A 691 17.00 -48.69 23.10
CA ARG A 691 16.95 -49.43 24.39
C ARG A 691 18.31 -49.60 25.09
N ALA A 692 19.38 -48.96 24.60
CA ALA A 692 20.72 -49.10 25.15
C ALA A 692 21.07 -48.11 26.28
N LEU A 693 20.24 -47.09 26.54
CA LEU A 693 20.64 -45.89 27.29
C LEU A 693 20.30 -45.84 28.80
N GLU A 694 19.50 -46.77 29.34
CA GLU A 694 18.93 -46.63 30.70
C GLU A 694 19.88 -46.98 31.87
N ASN A 695 21.00 -47.67 31.62
CA ASN A 695 21.74 -48.39 32.69
C ASN A 695 22.71 -47.54 33.54
N THR A 696 22.87 -46.24 33.27
CA THR A 696 23.94 -45.39 33.84
C THR A 696 23.55 -44.59 35.10
N LEU A 697 22.28 -44.56 35.48
CA LEU A 697 21.74 -43.58 36.44
C LEU A 697 22.15 -43.80 37.92
N HIS A 698 22.60 -44.99 38.31
CA HIS A 698 22.41 -45.49 39.68
C HIS A 698 23.46 -45.06 40.73
N VAL A 699 24.59 -44.46 40.34
CA VAL A 699 25.79 -44.33 41.22
C VAL A 699 25.81 -43.07 42.10
N VAL A 700 25.08 -42.01 41.74
CA VAL A 700 25.35 -40.64 42.25
C VAL A 700 24.85 -40.36 43.69
N ASN A 701 23.81 -41.04 44.17
CA ASN A 701 23.00 -40.56 45.30
C ASN A 701 23.63 -40.65 46.72
N SER A 702 24.80 -41.26 46.89
CA SER A 702 25.29 -41.67 48.24
C SER A 702 25.92 -40.57 49.11
N ARG A 703 26.35 -39.43 48.55
CA ARG A 703 27.33 -38.53 49.21
C ARG A 703 26.74 -37.26 49.84
N ASN A 704 25.41 -37.12 49.87
CA ASN A 704 24.71 -35.82 50.03
C ASN A 704 24.05 -35.62 51.43
N THR A 705 24.38 -36.46 52.41
CA THR A 705 23.66 -36.55 53.70
C THR A 705 24.35 -35.85 54.86
N SER A 706 25.68 -35.96 55.01
CA SER A 706 26.42 -35.49 56.20
C SER A 706 26.49 -33.96 56.39
N TYR A 707 26.23 -33.17 55.35
CA TYR A 707 26.46 -31.71 55.34
C TYR A 707 25.37 -30.89 56.07
N ARG A 708 24.49 -31.51 56.87
CA ARG A 708 23.21 -30.91 57.29
C ARG A 708 23.04 -30.66 58.79
N GLN A 709 24.01 -31.00 59.64
CA GLN A 709 23.84 -30.98 61.10
C GLN A 709 24.51 -29.79 61.83
N SER A 710 25.31 -28.96 61.16
CA SER A 710 26.20 -27.97 61.80
C SER A 710 25.60 -26.57 62.03
N PHE A 711 24.28 -26.44 62.16
CA PHE A 711 23.59 -25.14 62.30
C PHE A 711 22.40 -25.20 63.27
N SER A 712 22.61 -24.77 64.53
CA SER A 712 21.56 -24.50 65.52
C SER A 712 21.86 -23.18 66.25
N GLN A 713 20.82 -22.53 66.78
CA GLN A 713 20.80 -21.08 67.04
C GLN A 713 20.59 -20.74 68.53
N VAL A 714 21.02 -19.55 68.97
CA VAL A 714 20.98 -19.08 70.37
C VAL A 714 19.66 -18.33 70.69
N THR A 715 19.30 -18.26 71.97
CA THR A 715 17.93 -18.14 72.51
C THR A 715 17.35 -16.71 72.70
N GLU A 716 16.05 -16.67 73.02
CA GLU A 716 15.09 -15.65 72.56
C GLU A 716 14.76 -14.48 73.53
N SER A 717 15.66 -14.10 74.45
CA SER A 717 15.29 -13.17 75.56
C SER A 717 16.22 -11.99 75.84
N SER A 718 17.28 -11.77 75.05
CA SER A 718 18.16 -10.60 75.19
C SER A 718 17.56 -9.33 74.56
N GLU A 719 18.00 -8.13 74.98
CA GLU A 719 17.80 -6.90 74.19
C GLU A 719 18.43 -7.03 72.80
N GLU A 720 19.55 -7.75 72.70
CA GLU A 720 20.12 -8.15 71.42
C GLU A 720 19.16 -9.06 70.64
N PHE A 721 18.34 -9.90 71.28
CA PHE A 721 17.31 -10.67 70.57
C PHE A 721 16.14 -9.81 70.13
N GLN A 722 15.76 -8.74 70.85
CA GLN A 722 14.74 -7.79 70.37
C GLN A 722 15.26 -6.93 69.20
N GLN A 723 16.52 -6.49 69.28
CA GLN A 723 17.19 -5.85 68.14
C GLN A 723 17.39 -6.83 66.99
N MET A 724 17.71 -8.10 67.28
CA MET A 724 17.78 -9.18 66.28
C MET A 724 16.41 -9.37 65.65
N LEU A 725 15.31 -9.44 66.39
CA LEU A 725 13.95 -9.63 65.86
C LEU A 725 13.44 -8.40 65.06
N TRP A 726 13.90 -7.19 65.38
CA TRP A 726 13.67 -6.00 64.55
C TRP A 726 14.53 -6.00 63.28
N LEU A 727 15.82 -6.33 63.41
CA LEU A 727 16.75 -6.56 62.29
C LEU A 727 16.34 -7.78 61.46
N GLU A 728 15.60 -8.72 62.03
CA GLU A 728 15.12 -9.95 61.42
C GLU A 728 13.82 -9.69 60.70
N LYS A 729 12.92 -8.84 61.20
CA LYS A 729 11.83 -8.27 60.38
C LYS A 729 12.34 -7.38 59.25
N GLN A 730 13.36 -6.57 59.49
CA GLN A 730 14.05 -5.82 58.42
C GLN A 730 14.68 -6.78 57.41
N LYS A 731 15.39 -7.82 57.88
CA LYS A 731 16.00 -8.87 57.07
C LYS A 731 14.95 -9.72 56.36
N GLU A 732 13.78 -10.01 56.93
CA GLU A 732 12.67 -10.70 56.28
C GLU A 732 12.11 -9.84 55.15
N VAL A 733 11.80 -8.56 55.40
CA VAL A 733 11.37 -7.63 54.34
C VAL A 733 12.45 -7.46 53.26
N MET A 734 13.72 -7.49 53.64
CA MET A 734 14.84 -7.43 52.69
C MET A 734 15.14 -8.79 52.03
N GLU A 735 14.81 -9.92 52.65
CA GLU A 735 14.90 -11.29 52.14
C GLU A 735 13.68 -11.64 51.28
N GLU A 736 12.54 -10.98 51.47
CA GLU A 736 11.41 -10.96 50.54
C GLU A 736 11.75 -10.10 49.34
N LYS A 737 12.31 -8.89 49.52
CA LYS A 737 12.85 -8.09 48.41
C LYS A 737 13.98 -8.81 47.67
N VAL A 738 14.83 -9.55 48.38
CA VAL A 738 15.88 -10.39 47.78
C VAL A 738 15.32 -11.70 47.23
N ARG A 739 14.23 -12.28 47.76
CA ARG A 739 13.52 -13.42 47.14
C ARG A 739 12.80 -13.00 45.88
N LEU A 740 12.18 -11.82 45.84
CA LEU A 740 11.61 -11.23 44.64
C LEU A 740 12.71 -10.89 43.63
N LYS A 741 13.82 -10.28 44.06
CA LYS A 741 14.99 -10.07 43.18
C LYS A 741 15.74 -11.35 42.80
N ARG A 742 15.63 -12.46 43.56
CA ARG A 742 16.15 -13.81 43.22
C ARG A 742 15.15 -14.68 42.47
N ARG A 743 13.86 -14.35 42.47
CA ARG A 743 12.91 -14.82 41.46
C ARG A 743 13.25 -14.08 40.19
N HIS A 744 13.16 -12.75 40.17
CA HIS A 744 13.50 -11.94 39.00
C HIS A 744 14.91 -12.18 38.45
N LEU A 745 15.95 -12.43 39.26
CA LEU A 745 17.27 -12.86 38.76
C LEU A 745 17.32 -14.31 38.26
N ARG A 746 16.44 -15.21 38.73
CA ARG A 746 16.26 -16.54 38.13
C ARG A 746 15.39 -16.46 36.90
N ASP A 747 14.26 -15.79 36.92
CA ASP A 747 13.45 -15.50 35.75
C ASP A 747 14.34 -14.90 34.63
N LEU A 748 15.14 -13.87 34.94
CA LEU A 748 16.14 -13.30 34.02
C LEU A 748 17.34 -14.22 33.73
N GLN A 749 17.72 -15.14 34.62
CA GLN A 749 18.81 -16.10 34.37
C GLN A 749 18.32 -17.31 33.55
N ASP A 750 17.04 -17.66 33.64
CA ASP A 750 16.35 -18.70 32.89
C ASP A 750 15.97 -18.14 31.51
N ASP A 751 15.60 -16.87 31.41
CA ASP A 751 15.53 -16.10 30.15
C ASP A 751 16.92 -16.02 29.50
N VAL A 752 17.95 -15.59 30.25
CA VAL A 752 19.34 -15.55 29.74
C VAL A 752 19.85 -16.94 29.41
N GLN A 753 19.51 -18.00 30.16
CA GLN A 753 19.89 -19.37 29.83
C GLN A 753 19.10 -19.93 28.65
N GLY A 754 17.83 -19.55 28.46
CA GLY A 754 17.06 -19.83 27.25
C GLY A 754 17.65 -19.12 26.04
N MET A 755 18.08 -17.87 26.21
CA MET A 755 18.77 -17.08 25.20
C MET A 755 20.18 -17.60 24.90
N THR A 756 20.96 -18.01 25.89
CA THR A 756 22.29 -18.62 25.65
C THR A 756 22.17 -20.06 25.18
N SER A 757 21.09 -20.78 25.50
CA SER A 757 20.84 -22.11 24.93
C SER A 757 20.43 -21.99 23.47
N THR A 758 19.52 -21.08 23.13
CA THR A 758 19.15 -20.81 21.73
C THR A 758 20.30 -20.19 20.95
N LEU A 759 21.12 -19.30 21.53
CA LEU A 759 22.40 -18.89 20.94
C LEU A 759 23.34 -20.07 20.79
N SER A 760 23.55 -20.94 21.78
CA SER A 760 24.45 -22.09 21.63
C SER A 760 23.95 -23.11 20.60
N VAL A 761 22.63 -23.23 20.40
CA VAL A 761 22.04 -24.02 19.30
C VAL A 761 22.31 -23.32 17.97
N LEU A 762 22.15 -22.01 17.87
CA LEU A 762 22.48 -21.24 16.66
C LEU A 762 23.99 -21.19 16.37
N GLU A 763 24.86 -21.20 17.39
CA GLU A 763 26.31 -21.30 17.29
C GLU A 763 26.73 -22.72 16.90
N LEU A 764 26.04 -23.77 17.39
CA LEU A 764 26.25 -25.15 16.96
C LEU A 764 25.72 -25.38 15.54
N ASP A 765 24.56 -24.83 15.19
CA ASP A 765 24.06 -24.80 13.82
C ASP A 765 25.01 -24.01 12.91
N GLU A 766 25.57 -22.89 13.37
CA GLU A 766 26.60 -22.14 12.64
C GLU A 766 27.90 -22.94 12.52
N VAL A 767 28.35 -23.66 13.54
CA VAL A 767 29.54 -24.52 13.48
C VAL A 767 29.30 -25.77 12.63
N GLU A 768 28.09 -26.34 12.61
CA GLU A 768 27.72 -27.40 11.68
C GLU A 768 27.58 -26.87 10.26
N LEU A 769 27.04 -25.67 10.05
CA LEU A 769 26.94 -25.04 8.73
C LEU A 769 28.31 -24.61 8.21
N ARG A 770 29.18 -24.07 9.06
CA ARG A 770 30.61 -23.85 8.78
C ARG A 770 31.34 -25.16 8.56
N GLY A 771 31.03 -26.24 9.28
CA GLY A 771 31.61 -27.57 9.05
C GLY A 771 31.14 -28.20 7.74
N ARG A 772 29.86 -28.01 7.38
CA ARG A 772 29.31 -28.34 6.05
C ARG A 772 29.93 -27.46 4.96
N GLU A 773 30.21 -26.19 5.26
CA GLU A 773 30.87 -25.28 4.33
C GLU A 773 32.35 -25.64 4.18
N GLU A 774 33.10 -25.91 5.25
CA GLU A 774 34.50 -26.34 5.23
C GLU A 774 34.67 -27.71 4.58
N THR A 775 33.73 -28.64 4.78
CA THR A 775 33.75 -29.93 4.07
C THR A 775 33.31 -29.78 2.60
N MET A 776 32.38 -28.87 2.27
CA MET A 776 32.03 -28.54 0.89
C MET A 776 33.15 -27.74 0.19
N GLN A 777 33.82 -26.82 0.87
CA GLN A 777 35.02 -26.10 0.41
C GLN A 777 36.20 -27.08 0.29
N SER A 778 36.37 -28.02 1.22
CA SER A 778 37.38 -29.08 1.12
C SER A 778 37.08 -30.06 -0.01
N SER A 779 35.81 -30.37 -0.26
CA SER A 779 35.35 -31.14 -1.42
C SER A 779 35.58 -30.35 -2.72
N VAL A 780 35.26 -29.05 -2.75
CA VAL A 780 35.55 -28.14 -3.87
C VAL A 780 37.06 -27.95 -4.06
N LEU A 781 37.88 -27.99 -3.01
CA LEU A 781 39.34 -27.96 -3.08
C LEU A 781 39.91 -29.32 -3.49
N ALA A 782 39.28 -30.44 -3.12
CA ALA A 782 39.62 -31.77 -3.60
C ALA A 782 39.26 -31.93 -5.08
N ILE A 783 38.07 -31.47 -5.50
CA ILE A 783 37.62 -31.39 -6.89
C ILE A 783 38.43 -30.36 -7.67
N ASN A 784 38.89 -29.25 -7.08
CA ASN A 784 39.80 -28.32 -7.76
C ASN A 784 41.23 -28.86 -7.84
N LYS A 785 41.71 -29.64 -6.86
CA LYS A 785 42.97 -30.40 -6.94
C LYS A 785 42.85 -31.56 -7.92
N GLU A 786 41.69 -32.18 -8.05
CA GLU A 786 41.42 -33.20 -9.06
C GLU A 786 41.31 -32.55 -10.43
N LEU A 787 40.56 -31.47 -10.62
CA LEU A 787 40.56 -30.68 -11.86
C LEU A 787 41.95 -30.11 -12.17
N PHE A 788 42.76 -29.76 -11.18
CA PHE A 788 44.15 -29.34 -11.41
C PHE A 788 45.03 -30.52 -11.82
N THR A 789 44.95 -31.67 -11.14
CA THR A 789 45.70 -32.88 -11.55
C THR A 789 45.15 -33.52 -12.82
N GLN A 790 43.88 -33.30 -13.19
CA GLN A 790 43.28 -33.66 -14.48
C GLN A 790 43.70 -32.66 -15.57
N ARG A 791 43.81 -31.37 -15.26
CA ARG A 791 44.46 -30.38 -16.14
C ARG A 791 45.95 -30.65 -16.29
N GLU A 792 46.65 -31.11 -15.26
CA GLU A 792 48.03 -31.57 -15.34
C GLU A 792 48.17 -32.92 -16.03
N LYS A 793 47.22 -33.85 -15.89
CA LYS A 793 47.17 -35.08 -16.68
C LYS A 793 46.88 -34.76 -18.13
N LEU A 794 46.04 -33.77 -18.43
CA LEU A 794 45.74 -33.31 -19.79
C LEU A 794 46.88 -32.45 -20.37
N GLN A 795 47.62 -31.70 -19.55
CA GLN A 795 48.89 -31.06 -19.93
C GLN A 795 50.01 -32.09 -20.08
N ARG A 796 50.07 -33.13 -19.25
CA ARG A 796 51.00 -34.26 -19.39
C ARG A 796 50.65 -35.08 -20.63
N VAL A 797 49.39 -35.32 -20.93
CA VAL A 797 48.95 -35.96 -22.20
C VAL A 797 49.13 -35.04 -23.40
N LYS A 798 49.02 -33.71 -23.27
CA LYS A 798 49.39 -32.76 -24.35
C LYS A 798 50.90 -32.64 -24.57
N THR A 799 51.70 -32.70 -23.51
CA THR A 799 53.17 -32.66 -23.60
C THR A 799 53.77 -34.02 -23.93
N GLN A 800 53.14 -35.12 -23.52
CA GLN A 800 53.45 -36.47 -23.98
C GLN A 800 52.97 -36.67 -25.40
N SER A 801 51.79 -36.20 -25.84
CA SER A 801 51.44 -36.25 -27.26
C SER A 801 52.36 -35.36 -28.11
N SER A 802 52.83 -34.21 -27.60
CA SER A 802 53.85 -33.39 -28.27
C SER A 802 55.29 -33.94 -28.19
N LYS A 803 55.54 -34.98 -27.38
CA LYS A 803 56.80 -35.76 -27.34
C LYS A 803 56.71 -37.06 -28.15
N ILE A 804 55.59 -37.78 -28.09
CA ILE A 804 55.27 -38.96 -28.91
C ILE A 804 55.21 -38.56 -30.40
N THR A 805 54.86 -37.31 -30.73
CA THR A 805 54.98 -36.74 -32.08
C THR A 805 56.38 -36.17 -32.40
N LYS A 806 57.41 -36.40 -31.57
CA LYS A 806 58.78 -35.91 -31.80
C LYS A 806 59.91 -36.92 -31.57
N GLU A 807 59.78 -37.89 -30.67
CA GLU A 807 60.83 -38.85 -30.36
C GLU A 807 60.36 -40.29 -30.59
N THR A 808 60.72 -40.80 -31.78
CA THR A 808 60.53 -42.19 -32.21
C THR A 808 61.55 -43.14 -31.57
N LYS A 809 61.21 -44.44 -31.49
CA LYS A 809 62.12 -45.59 -31.25
C LYS A 809 62.63 -45.79 -29.81
N GLN A 810 61.84 -46.48 -28.99
CA GLN A 810 62.15 -47.88 -28.63
C GLN A 810 60.92 -48.56 -27.99
N GLU A 811 60.89 -49.89 -28.04
CA GLU A 811 59.74 -50.71 -27.65
C GLU A 811 59.85 -51.28 -26.22
N MET A 812 58.74 -51.84 -25.75
CA MET A 812 58.63 -52.84 -24.68
C MET A 812 59.00 -52.42 -23.24
N PHE A 813 57.96 -52.26 -22.41
CA PHE A 813 57.57 -53.38 -21.53
C PHE A 813 56.10 -53.23 -21.06
N GLN A 814 55.70 -52.00 -20.74
CA GLN A 814 54.48 -51.73 -19.95
C GLN A 814 53.16 -51.80 -20.74
N GLU A 815 53.17 -51.63 -22.06
CA GLU A 815 51.94 -51.74 -22.89
C GLU A 815 51.40 -53.18 -22.96
N ARG A 816 52.26 -54.21 -22.82
CA ARG A 816 51.79 -55.61 -22.74
C ARG A 816 51.10 -55.92 -21.42
N ASP A 817 51.54 -55.35 -20.30
CA ASP A 817 50.89 -55.56 -19.00
C ASP A 817 49.52 -54.86 -18.92
N LEU A 818 49.38 -53.67 -19.52
CA LEU A 818 48.08 -53.00 -19.67
C LEU A 818 47.11 -53.84 -20.49
N GLN A 819 47.52 -54.33 -21.68
CA GLN A 819 46.70 -55.21 -22.50
C GLN A 819 46.38 -56.55 -21.80
N LEU A 820 47.31 -57.11 -21.01
CA LEU A 820 47.07 -58.29 -20.18
C LEU A 820 46.10 -58.03 -19.02
N TRP A 821 46.04 -56.81 -18.49
CA TRP A 821 45.09 -56.44 -17.43
C TRP A 821 43.69 -56.24 -18.02
N GLU A 822 43.57 -55.49 -19.11
CA GLU A 822 42.31 -55.29 -19.83
C GLU A 822 41.72 -56.61 -20.33
N LEU A 823 42.53 -57.52 -20.91
CA LEU A 823 42.07 -58.85 -21.31
C LEU A 823 41.59 -59.71 -20.13
N LYS A 824 42.23 -59.61 -18.95
CA LYS A 824 41.80 -60.33 -17.74
C LYS A 824 40.49 -59.78 -17.18
N GLU A 825 40.28 -58.47 -17.22
CA GLU A 825 39.06 -57.84 -16.72
C GLU A 825 37.88 -58.01 -17.70
N ILE A 826 38.15 -58.05 -19.01
CA ILE A 826 37.20 -58.49 -20.04
C ILE A 826 36.85 -59.97 -19.84
N HIS A 827 37.81 -60.87 -19.60
CA HIS A 827 37.52 -62.27 -19.28
C HIS A 827 36.70 -62.43 -17.98
N ARG A 828 36.92 -61.61 -16.94
CA ARG A 828 36.08 -61.60 -15.74
C ARG A 828 34.64 -61.17 -16.04
N THR A 829 34.45 -60.06 -16.74
CA THR A 829 33.12 -59.54 -17.05
C THR A 829 32.35 -60.42 -18.03
N ILE A 830 33.02 -61.06 -18.99
CA ILE A 830 32.42 -62.08 -19.87
C ILE A 830 32.01 -63.31 -19.05
N ASN A 831 32.88 -63.88 -18.22
CA ASN A 831 32.53 -65.06 -17.41
C ASN A 831 31.40 -64.76 -16.40
N SER A 832 31.37 -63.57 -15.81
CA SER A 832 30.27 -63.14 -14.93
C SER A 832 28.93 -63.09 -15.69
N LYS A 833 28.90 -62.50 -16.89
CA LYS A 833 27.69 -62.43 -17.72
C LYS A 833 27.29 -63.77 -18.32
N LEU A 834 28.25 -64.68 -18.56
CA LEU A 834 27.96 -66.04 -19.01
C LEU A 834 27.27 -66.85 -17.91
N LEU A 835 27.74 -66.73 -16.67
CA LEU A 835 27.10 -67.34 -15.50
C LEU A 835 25.70 -66.77 -15.27
N GLU A 836 25.55 -65.43 -15.31
CA GLU A 836 24.26 -64.74 -15.17
C GLU A 836 23.25 -65.17 -16.26
N ALA A 837 23.70 -65.39 -17.50
CA ALA A 837 22.88 -65.92 -18.59
C ALA A 837 22.52 -67.42 -18.43
N MET A 838 23.41 -68.22 -17.83
CA MET A 838 23.15 -69.64 -17.51
C MET A 838 22.17 -69.80 -16.33
N GLU A 839 22.22 -68.91 -15.34
CA GLU A 839 21.24 -68.89 -14.23
C GLU A 839 19.84 -68.47 -14.72
N GLN A 840 19.75 -67.58 -15.72
CA GLN A 840 18.48 -67.08 -16.25
C GLN A 840 17.81 -67.99 -17.30
N ASN A 841 18.53 -68.93 -17.93
CA ASN A 841 17.95 -69.84 -18.94
C ASN A 841 18.49 -71.29 -18.84
N PRO A 842 17.79 -72.21 -18.14
CA PRO A 842 18.28 -73.58 -17.92
C PRO A 842 18.41 -74.42 -19.21
N VAL A 843 17.74 -74.03 -20.30
CA VAL A 843 17.89 -74.68 -21.62
C VAL A 843 19.20 -74.26 -22.32
N LEU A 844 19.72 -73.05 -22.06
CA LEU A 844 21.05 -72.63 -22.51
C LEU A 844 22.15 -73.39 -21.76
N THR A 845 21.95 -73.69 -20.47
CA THR A 845 22.93 -74.38 -19.63
C THR A 845 23.35 -75.74 -20.19
N ASN A 846 22.40 -76.55 -20.66
CA ASN A 846 22.69 -77.85 -21.26
C ASN A 846 23.37 -77.75 -22.63
N THR A 847 23.04 -76.74 -23.45
CA THR A 847 23.67 -76.55 -24.76
C THR A 847 25.09 -75.99 -24.64
N LEU A 848 25.31 -75.03 -23.73
CA LEU A 848 26.66 -74.54 -23.40
C LEU A 848 27.55 -75.63 -22.80
N GLN A 849 27.02 -76.52 -21.95
CA GLN A 849 27.78 -77.68 -21.45
C GLN A 849 28.32 -78.57 -22.58
N VAL A 850 27.52 -78.84 -23.62
CA VAL A 850 27.98 -79.64 -24.78
C VAL A 850 29.08 -78.91 -25.56
N TYR A 851 28.95 -77.61 -25.81
CA TYR A 851 29.97 -76.86 -26.56
C TYR A 851 31.30 -76.71 -25.79
N PHE A 852 31.28 -76.48 -24.48
CA PHE A 852 32.51 -76.46 -23.67
C PHE A 852 33.18 -77.84 -23.62
N ALA A 853 32.39 -78.92 -23.52
CA ALA A 853 32.91 -80.30 -23.56
C ALA A 853 33.57 -80.66 -24.90
N GLN A 854 33.02 -80.19 -26.03
CA GLN A 854 33.65 -80.37 -27.35
C GLN A 854 34.93 -79.55 -27.54
N ALA A 855 35.06 -78.41 -26.85
CA ALA A 855 36.20 -77.51 -26.97
C ALA A 855 37.41 -77.86 -26.09
N ASN A 856 37.33 -78.89 -25.24
CA ASN A 856 38.32 -79.21 -24.19
C ASN A 856 38.61 -78.02 -23.25
N LEU A 857 37.64 -77.12 -23.06
CA LEU A 857 37.73 -76.00 -22.13
C LEU A 857 36.93 -76.30 -20.86
N PRO A 858 37.49 -76.11 -19.66
CA PRO A 858 36.72 -76.30 -18.44
C PRO A 858 35.58 -75.27 -18.38
N LEU A 859 34.37 -75.72 -18.03
CA LEU A 859 33.28 -74.78 -17.77
C LEU A 859 33.68 -73.80 -16.65
N PRO A 860 33.30 -72.51 -16.74
CA PRO A 860 33.54 -71.53 -15.69
C PRO A 860 32.91 -71.97 -14.36
N THR A 861 33.71 -72.61 -13.52
CA THR A 861 33.30 -73.10 -12.21
C THR A 861 33.29 -71.89 -11.26
N PRO A 862 32.27 -71.71 -10.40
CA PRO A 862 32.27 -70.61 -9.44
C PRO A 862 33.51 -70.69 -8.54
N GLY A 863 34.42 -69.73 -8.72
CA GLY A 863 35.76 -69.69 -8.13
C GLY A 863 35.71 -69.66 -6.61
N SER A 864 35.79 -70.83 -5.99
CA SER A 864 35.36 -71.05 -4.62
C SER A 864 36.49 -70.79 -3.62
N THR A 865 36.64 -69.52 -3.21
CA THR A 865 37.41 -69.17 -2.01
C THR A 865 36.52 -68.56 -0.94
N LEU A 866 36.17 -69.40 0.05
CA LEU A 866 35.91 -69.02 1.44
C LEU A 866 34.80 -67.97 1.69
N SER A 867 33.58 -68.30 1.25
CA SER A 867 32.40 -67.86 2.00
C SER A 867 32.34 -68.61 3.35
N SER A 868 32.49 -67.90 4.48
CA SER A 868 32.13 -68.45 5.79
C SER A 868 31.65 -67.40 6.80
N ARG A 869 30.36 -67.48 7.09
CA ARG A 869 29.65 -67.17 8.34
C ARG A 869 30.38 -66.36 9.44
N ARG A 870 29.95 -65.11 9.57
CA ARG A 870 29.10 -64.63 10.69
C ARG A 870 29.16 -65.39 12.03
N THR A 871 29.32 -64.61 13.11
CA THR A 871 28.76 -64.79 14.49
C THR A 871 29.37 -65.92 15.35
N SER A 872 29.41 -65.86 16.70
CA SER A 872 28.69 -64.99 17.66
C SER A 872 29.38 -64.82 19.04
N LYS A 873 29.29 -63.60 19.64
CA LYS A 873 29.20 -63.32 21.11
C LYS A 873 30.32 -63.91 22.02
N ALA A 874 30.42 -63.73 23.34
CA ALA A 874 29.62 -63.01 24.36
C ALA A 874 30.52 -62.56 25.55
N SER A 875 30.07 -61.64 26.42
CA SER A 875 29.54 -62.02 27.76
C SER A 875 29.44 -60.85 28.77
N SER A 876 28.22 -60.67 29.32
CA SER A 876 27.78 -59.93 30.52
C SER A 876 26.36 -59.40 30.22
N ALA A 877 25.33 -60.25 30.30
CA ALA A 877 24.44 -60.42 31.47
C ALA A 877 23.34 -59.32 31.53
N ARG A 878 22.06 -59.60 31.84
CA ARG A 878 21.43 -60.80 32.46
C ARG A 878 19.93 -60.92 32.09
N SER A 879 19.37 -62.13 32.26
CA SER A 879 17.99 -62.53 32.67
C SER A 879 16.83 -61.50 32.76
N SER A 880 15.53 -61.83 32.56
CA SER A 880 14.86 -63.07 32.09
C SER A 880 13.31 -62.97 32.06
N VAL A 881 12.68 -63.63 31.07
CA VAL A 881 11.42 -64.44 31.15
C VAL A 881 10.06 -63.79 31.55
N SER A 882 9.02 -64.13 30.78
CA SER A 882 7.57 -63.81 30.90
C SER A 882 6.85 -64.70 31.98
N PRO A 883 5.50 -64.86 32.11
CA PRO A 883 4.33 -64.54 31.24
C PRO A 883 3.21 -63.73 31.98
N ARG A 884 1.91 -63.61 31.61
CA ARG A 884 0.97 -64.37 30.72
C ARG A 884 -0.32 -63.56 30.38
N THR A 885 -1.19 -64.16 29.55
CA THR A 885 -2.69 -64.05 29.44
C THR A 885 -3.45 -62.86 28.81
N VAL A 886 -4.04 -63.11 27.62
CA VAL A 886 -5.49 -63.06 27.22
C VAL A 886 -6.34 -61.76 27.32
N ASP A 887 -6.49 -61.07 26.17
CA ASP A 887 -7.69 -60.86 25.30
C ASP A 887 -9.02 -60.13 25.73
N LEU A 888 -9.70 -59.60 24.70
CA LEU A 888 -11.08 -59.09 24.51
C LEU A 888 -11.51 -57.68 25.01
N GLY A 889 -12.13 -56.87 24.12
CA GLY A 889 -13.03 -55.76 24.50
C GLY A 889 -13.12 -54.54 23.53
N MET A 890 -14.09 -54.53 22.61
CA MET A 890 -14.39 -53.51 21.55
C MET A 890 -14.47 -52.02 21.97
N GLY A 891 -14.21 -51.06 21.04
CA GLY A 891 -14.28 -49.61 21.38
C GLY A 891 -14.22 -48.49 20.30
N LEU A 892 -14.81 -48.66 19.10
CA LEU A 892 -15.31 -47.62 18.17
C LEU A 892 -14.58 -46.25 17.89
N SER A 893 -14.35 -46.00 16.59
CA SER A 893 -14.82 -44.83 15.79
C SER A 893 -13.98 -43.52 15.54
N VAL A 894 -13.64 -43.34 14.24
CA VAL A 894 -14.10 -42.24 13.34
C VAL A 894 -13.19 -41.04 12.94
N THR A 895 -13.33 -40.68 11.65
CA THR A 895 -12.87 -39.46 10.89
C THR A 895 -11.41 -39.31 10.42
N SER A 896 -11.07 -40.09 9.38
CA SER A 896 -10.73 -39.58 8.02
C SER A 896 -9.64 -38.51 7.80
N PRO A 897 -8.37 -38.93 7.52
CA PRO A 897 -7.35 -38.12 6.84
C PRO A 897 -7.26 -38.43 5.31
N PRO A 898 -7.10 -37.43 4.41
CA PRO A 898 -7.04 -37.64 2.95
C PRO A 898 -5.64 -37.47 2.31
N ARG A 899 -5.47 -38.01 1.08
CA ARG A 899 -4.41 -37.70 0.09
C ARG A 899 -4.99 -37.95 -1.33
N VAL A 900 -4.18 -37.80 -2.39
CA VAL A 900 -4.55 -37.95 -3.81
C VAL A 900 -4.99 -39.39 -4.18
N MET A 901 -5.72 -39.52 -5.30
CA MET A 901 -6.50 -40.67 -5.78
C MET A 901 -5.73 -41.78 -6.54
N HIS A 902 -6.49 -42.82 -6.93
CA HIS A 902 -6.32 -43.74 -8.09
C HIS A 902 -5.65 -45.13 -7.83
N PRO A 903 -5.75 -46.13 -8.76
CA PRO A 903 -6.85 -47.14 -8.82
C PRO A 903 -6.26 -48.58 -9.06
N PRO A 904 -6.74 -49.52 -9.94
CA PRO A 904 -8.05 -49.80 -10.58
C PRO A 904 -8.52 -51.30 -10.58
N SER A 905 -9.62 -51.58 -11.30
CA SER A 905 -10.04 -52.89 -11.90
C SER A 905 -10.73 -53.93 -10.96
N SER A 906 -11.67 -54.80 -11.39
CA SER A 906 -12.32 -55.06 -12.69
C SER A 906 -13.70 -55.76 -12.56
N SER A 907 -14.61 -55.59 -13.55
CA SER A 907 -15.75 -56.49 -13.94
C SER A 907 -16.88 -56.84 -12.92
N SER A 908 -18.15 -57.10 -13.27
CA SER A 908 -18.94 -56.93 -14.52
C SER A 908 -20.46 -57.12 -14.29
N SER A 909 -21.31 -56.76 -15.28
CA SER A 909 -22.75 -57.12 -15.43
C SER A 909 -23.76 -56.37 -14.51
N SER A 910 -25.02 -56.07 -14.89
CA SER A 910 -25.71 -56.08 -16.20
C SER A 910 -26.96 -55.15 -16.24
N ARG A 911 -27.43 -54.79 -17.46
CA ARG A 911 -28.78 -54.28 -17.84
C ARG A 911 -29.28 -52.94 -17.20
N SER A 912 -29.97 -52.03 -17.91
CA SER A 912 -30.37 -51.96 -19.33
C SER A 912 -31.02 -50.62 -19.73
N SER A 913 -30.91 -50.24 -21.01
CA SER A 913 -31.81 -49.32 -21.77
C SER A 913 -31.73 -47.81 -21.46
N ARG A 914 -31.82 -46.86 -22.42
CA ARG A 914 -31.76 -46.95 -23.91
C ARG A 914 -31.40 -45.57 -24.53
N SER A 915 -30.77 -45.57 -25.72
CA SER A 915 -30.91 -44.63 -26.90
C SER A 915 -31.26 -43.14 -26.65
N SER A 916 -30.68 -42.12 -27.33
CA SER A 916 -30.02 -42.01 -28.66
C SER A 916 -29.72 -40.51 -28.95
N GLN A 917 -29.05 -39.97 -29.99
CA GLN A 917 -28.07 -40.31 -31.06
C GLN A 917 -27.79 -38.98 -31.83
N ALA A 918 -26.79 -38.72 -32.66
CA ALA A 918 -25.44 -39.28 -32.94
C ALA A 918 -24.73 -38.38 -33.99
N LYS A 919 -23.44 -38.66 -34.28
CA LYS A 919 -22.61 -38.15 -35.40
C LYS A 919 -22.21 -36.64 -35.39
N SER A 920 -20.91 -36.42 -35.20
CA SER A 920 -19.93 -35.87 -36.17
C SER A 920 -20.40 -35.01 -37.37
N PRO A 921 -19.58 -34.06 -37.87
CA PRO A 921 -18.16 -33.82 -37.53
C PRO A 921 -17.94 -33.18 -36.16
#